data_AF-A0AAP2MLW4-F1
#
_entry.id   AF-A0AAP2MLW4-F1
#
_cell.length_a   1.000
_cell.length_b   1.000
_cell.length_c   1.000
_cell.angle_alpha   90.00
_cell.angle_beta   90.00
_cell.angle_gamma   90.00
#
_symmetry.space_group_name_H-M   'P 1'
#
loop_
_entity.id
_entity.type
_entity.pdbx_description
1 polymer ?
#
loop_
_entity_poly.entity_id
_entity_poly.type
_entity_poly.pdbx_seq_one_letter_code
_entity_poly.pdbx_strand_id
1 'polypeptide(L)'
;MDARIAVPQSREQLWALLAEAAEIEHHLMCCYLYAAFSLKERTDEDLSEAELQAVQRWRQEILSVSVEEMGHLAIVCNILSALGAPAHLVHQNFPIPPGYHPSGVVVKLAPFNRQTLTHFIYLERPDDADVQDGEGFEPPQRYSRALGMDRLMTVCTDYDTVGELYHSISAGLAHLSQSMGERVLFVGNPEHQLDSDVARLPGLKTVRCLRTALEAIDAIVRQGEGADSCSEDSHYQRFLRIGREFDALVQARPAFRPARMSAHNPVMRPPPTPEGRLWISEEPAAALLDLGNALYNHCLRCVSLAYGDVGRPSQIALVAAGIDLMHLLTPVATLLGTLPANPALPQATAGLSFATIRSSAALMGEAGSVDVLVERLHEMSGRCERIMQKHPELVSLLDVTRAGTERLARRLAAQAEQCRREEAAMRATPTNVAAPEHAVAANEAPQPQRLPDGVEIIAGAQVDIVYNGARCIHARHCVLGLPRVFRANTPGAWIHPDAATTEDLVTVAHMCPSGAIGYRRHDGGAEEAPPPVNLIQLRENGPLGVRAQIVLDGEPIGMRAVLCRCGASKRKPFCDGSHNDVQFRASGEPDSIESAALPARNGPLNIDPETDGPLIIHGNVEICCGTGRTIRRMTSARLCRCGGSSNKPFCDNTHRRNGFRSG
;
A
#
# COMPACT_ATOMS: atom_id res chain seq x y z
N MET A 1 -7.09 -22.09 -28.56
CA MET A 1 -6.32 -21.37 -27.53
C MET A 1 -4.88 -21.73 -27.78
N ASP A 2 -4.10 -20.75 -28.23
CA ASP A 2 -2.72 -20.96 -28.63
C ASP A 2 -1.89 -21.33 -27.40
N ALA A 3 -1.19 -22.46 -27.45
CA ALA A 3 -0.53 -23.06 -26.28
C ALA A 3 0.76 -22.35 -25.85
N ARG A 4 1.00 -21.11 -26.33
CA ARG A 4 2.27 -20.39 -26.15
C ARG A 4 2.21 -19.28 -25.09
N ILE A 5 1.06 -18.64 -24.89
CA ILE A 5 0.95 -17.49 -23.99
C ILE A 5 0.47 -17.95 -22.62
N ALA A 6 1.25 -17.67 -21.58
CA ALA A 6 0.86 -18.01 -20.21
C ALA A 6 -0.28 -17.09 -19.76
N VAL A 7 -1.48 -17.64 -19.52
CA VAL A 7 -2.65 -16.83 -19.15
C VAL A 7 -2.86 -16.83 -17.63
N PRO A 8 -2.87 -15.65 -16.96
CA PRO A 8 -3.21 -15.54 -15.54
C PRO A 8 -4.56 -16.19 -15.21
N GLN A 9 -4.57 -17.09 -14.23
CA GLN A 9 -5.77 -17.78 -13.73
C GLN A 9 -6.31 -17.15 -12.44
N SER A 10 -5.56 -16.25 -11.79
CA SER A 10 -5.97 -15.54 -10.58
C SER A 10 -5.63 -14.06 -10.64
N ARG A 11 -6.30 -13.27 -9.79
CA ARG A 11 -6.02 -11.83 -9.66
C ARG A 11 -4.58 -11.55 -9.23
N GLU A 12 -4.05 -12.37 -8.33
CA GLU A 12 -2.68 -12.21 -7.83
C GLU A 12 -1.64 -12.48 -8.93
N GLN A 13 -1.88 -13.48 -9.79
CA GLN A 13 -1.06 -13.73 -10.98
C GLN A 13 -1.12 -12.56 -11.97
N LEU A 14 -2.30 -11.99 -12.20
CA LEU A 14 -2.46 -10.81 -13.06
C LEU A 14 -1.74 -9.59 -12.47
N TRP A 15 -1.83 -9.36 -11.16
CA TRP A 15 -1.10 -8.29 -10.48
C TRP A 15 0.42 -8.45 -10.59
N ALA A 16 0.94 -9.67 -10.47
CA ALA A 16 2.36 -9.92 -10.61
C ALA A 16 2.87 -9.61 -12.03
N LEU A 17 2.13 -10.01 -13.08
CA LEU A 17 2.50 -9.68 -14.46
C LEU A 17 2.39 -8.18 -14.76
N LEU A 18 1.39 -7.50 -14.20
CA LEU A 18 1.30 -6.03 -14.30
C LEU A 18 2.45 -5.33 -13.55
N ALA A 19 2.89 -5.87 -12.41
CA ALA A 19 4.07 -5.34 -11.71
C ALA A 19 5.34 -5.54 -12.54
N GLU A 20 5.52 -6.71 -13.18
CA GLU A 20 6.62 -6.97 -14.10
C GLU A 20 6.56 -6.04 -15.33
N ALA A 21 5.38 -5.81 -15.90
CA ALA A 21 5.18 -4.86 -17.00
C ALA A 21 5.57 -3.44 -16.57
N ALA A 22 5.10 -2.96 -15.41
CA ALA A 22 5.48 -1.66 -14.87
C ALA A 22 6.99 -1.54 -14.67
N GLU A 23 7.64 -2.60 -14.20
CA GLU A 23 9.10 -2.63 -14.08
C GLU A 23 9.80 -2.56 -15.42
N ILE A 24 9.35 -3.30 -16.43
CA ILE A 24 9.90 -3.23 -17.79
C ILE A 24 9.81 -1.81 -18.34
N GLU A 25 8.62 -1.18 -18.35
CA GLU A 25 8.48 0.18 -18.88
C GLU A 25 9.39 1.19 -18.14
N HIS A 26 9.48 1.05 -16.82
CA HIS A 26 10.36 1.88 -16.01
C HIS A 26 11.84 1.66 -16.36
N HIS A 27 12.25 0.40 -16.50
CA HIS A 27 13.62 0.03 -16.86
C HIS A 27 14.02 0.58 -18.23
N LEU A 28 13.17 0.38 -19.24
CA LEU A 28 13.40 0.86 -20.60
C LEU A 28 13.51 2.37 -20.64
N MET A 29 12.58 3.09 -20.00
CA MET A 29 12.66 4.53 -19.81
C MET A 29 14.02 4.97 -19.25
N CYS A 30 14.49 4.35 -18.16
CA CYS A 30 15.78 4.70 -17.55
C CYS A 30 16.97 4.42 -18.48
N CYS A 31 16.95 3.32 -19.23
CA CYS A 31 17.98 3.00 -20.23
C CYS A 31 18.00 4.06 -21.35
N TYR A 32 16.83 4.48 -21.85
CA TYR A 32 16.70 5.49 -22.90
C TYR A 32 17.16 6.86 -22.42
N LEU A 33 16.74 7.29 -21.23
CA LEU A 33 17.21 8.52 -20.60
C LEU A 33 18.73 8.50 -20.41
N TYR A 34 19.29 7.40 -19.90
CA TYR A 34 20.74 7.28 -19.70
C TYR A 34 21.51 7.43 -21.01
N ALA A 35 21.08 6.73 -22.06
CA ALA A 35 21.68 6.84 -23.38
C ALA A 35 21.55 8.27 -23.94
N ALA A 36 20.37 8.88 -23.82
CA ALA A 36 20.16 10.27 -24.23
C ALA A 36 21.10 11.23 -23.49
N PHE A 37 21.27 11.10 -22.16
CA PHE A 37 22.15 11.94 -21.35
C PHE A 37 23.64 11.79 -21.70
N SER A 38 24.04 10.66 -22.28
CA SER A 38 25.41 10.44 -22.74
C SER A 38 25.75 11.14 -24.08
N LEU A 39 24.74 11.53 -24.87
CA LEU A 39 24.94 12.18 -26.17
C LEU A 39 25.64 13.55 -26.00
N LYS A 40 26.58 13.82 -26.90
CA LYS A 40 27.31 15.10 -26.98
C LYS A 40 26.37 16.23 -27.42
N GLU A 41 26.64 17.43 -26.93
CA GLU A 41 25.76 18.59 -27.14
C GLU A 41 26.47 19.80 -27.77
N ARG A 42 27.79 19.72 -27.97
CA ARG A 42 28.60 20.82 -28.50
C ARG A 42 29.55 20.36 -29.59
N THR A 43 29.91 21.28 -30.48
CA THR A 43 30.87 21.04 -31.57
C THR A 43 32.30 20.85 -31.07
N ASP A 44 32.63 21.40 -29.89
CA ASP A 44 33.93 21.20 -29.24
C ASP A 44 34.12 19.78 -28.67
N GLU A 45 33.10 18.92 -28.74
CA GLU A 45 33.15 17.52 -28.35
C GLU A 45 33.48 16.58 -29.54
N ASP A 46 34.25 17.05 -30.54
CA ASP A 46 34.60 16.31 -31.76
C ASP A 46 33.37 15.95 -32.63
N LEU A 47 32.50 16.94 -32.85
CA LEU A 47 31.37 16.86 -33.78
C LEU A 47 31.41 18.01 -34.78
N SER A 48 31.20 17.72 -36.05
CA SER A 48 30.85 18.76 -37.03
C SER A 48 29.45 19.31 -36.76
N GLU A 49 29.13 20.48 -37.34
CA GLU A 49 27.80 21.09 -37.19
C GLU A 49 26.68 20.16 -37.69
N ALA A 50 26.88 19.49 -38.82
CA ALA A 50 25.90 18.56 -39.37
C ALA A 50 25.71 17.31 -38.49
N GLU A 51 26.81 16.78 -37.94
CA GLU A 51 26.76 15.66 -36.99
C GLU A 51 26.07 16.06 -35.68
N LEU A 52 26.36 17.25 -35.15
CA LEU A 52 25.71 17.77 -33.95
C LEU A 52 24.20 17.92 -34.15
N GLN A 53 23.76 18.44 -35.30
CA GLN A 53 22.34 18.54 -35.62
C GLN A 53 21.65 17.17 -35.67
N ALA A 54 22.33 16.14 -36.22
CA ALA A 54 21.81 14.78 -36.20
C ALA A 54 21.70 14.22 -34.77
N VAL A 55 22.77 14.37 -33.98
CA VAL A 55 22.79 13.93 -32.57
C VAL A 55 21.72 14.62 -31.74
N GLN A 56 21.47 15.92 -31.96
CA GLN A 56 20.41 16.67 -31.27
C GLN A 56 19.02 16.15 -31.66
N ARG A 57 18.77 15.84 -32.93
CA ARG A 57 17.52 15.19 -33.36
C ARG A 57 17.34 13.83 -32.68
N TRP A 58 18.37 12.99 -32.68
CA TRP A 58 18.31 11.67 -32.02
C TRP A 58 18.04 11.80 -30.52
N ARG A 59 18.69 12.76 -29.85
CA ARG A 59 18.45 13.04 -28.43
C ARG A 59 16.99 13.43 -28.19
N GLN A 60 16.42 14.31 -29.01
CA GLN A 60 15.02 14.70 -28.91
C GLN A 60 14.07 13.51 -29.11
N GLU A 61 14.35 12.66 -30.09
CA GLU A 61 13.57 11.45 -30.35
C GLU A 61 13.63 10.47 -29.18
N ILE A 62 14.82 10.15 -28.66
CA ILE A 62 14.99 9.22 -27.53
C ILE A 62 14.32 9.77 -26.26
N LEU A 63 14.42 11.08 -26.01
CA LEU A 63 13.73 11.71 -24.88
C LEU A 63 12.21 11.67 -25.05
N SER A 64 11.71 11.85 -26.27
CA SER A 64 10.28 11.72 -26.58
C SER A 64 9.78 10.30 -26.35
N VAL A 65 10.51 9.27 -26.81
CA VAL A 65 10.21 7.87 -26.50
C VAL A 65 10.21 7.65 -24.98
N SER A 66 11.18 8.20 -24.25
CA SER A 66 11.22 8.09 -22.78
C SER A 66 9.97 8.70 -22.10
N VAL A 67 9.35 9.73 -22.69
CA VAL A 67 8.09 10.31 -22.20
C VAL A 67 6.89 9.41 -22.53
N GLU A 68 6.91 8.71 -23.66
CA GLU A 68 5.91 7.69 -23.98
C GLU A 68 6.00 6.51 -23.00
N GLU A 69 7.21 6.07 -22.63
CA GLU A 69 7.39 5.06 -21.58
C GLU A 69 6.88 5.50 -20.20
N MET A 70 7.00 6.79 -19.85
CA MET A 70 6.35 7.33 -18.65
C MET A 70 4.82 7.20 -18.74
N GLY A 71 4.27 7.37 -19.94
CA GLY A 71 2.86 7.13 -20.25
C GLY A 71 2.47 5.67 -20.10
N HIS A 72 3.26 4.75 -20.63
CA HIS A 72 3.06 3.31 -20.48
C HIS A 72 3.03 2.88 -19.01
N LEU A 73 4.04 3.32 -18.24
CA LEU A 73 4.11 3.07 -16.80
C LEU A 73 2.87 3.61 -16.06
N ALA A 74 2.41 4.82 -16.40
CA ALA A 74 1.20 5.40 -15.81
C ALA A 74 -0.07 4.63 -16.20
N ILE A 75 -0.16 4.13 -17.43
CA ILE A 75 -1.27 3.27 -17.88
C ILE A 75 -1.28 1.95 -17.10
N VAL A 76 -0.13 1.28 -16.96
CA VAL A 76 -0.03 0.03 -16.18
C VAL A 76 -0.43 0.28 -14.72
N CYS A 77 0.02 1.39 -14.12
CA CYS A 77 -0.39 1.79 -12.78
C CYS A 77 -1.91 2.07 -12.68
N ASN A 78 -2.53 2.66 -13.70
CA ASN A 78 -3.99 2.82 -13.75
C ASN A 78 -4.71 1.48 -13.81
N ILE A 79 -4.21 0.50 -14.57
CA ILE A 79 -4.77 -0.85 -14.62
C ILE A 79 -4.65 -1.52 -13.25
N LEU A 80 -3.48 -1.47 -12.61
CA LEU A 80 -3.28 -1.96 -11.23
C LEU A 80 -4.27 -1.33 -10.26
N SER A 81 -4.35 0.01 -10.25
CA SER A 81 -5.30 0.77 -9.43
C SER A 81 -6.73 0.32 -9.67
N ALA A 82 -7.17 0.19 -10.93
CA ALA A 82 -8.52 -0.24 -11.29
C ALA A 82 -8.87 -1.66 -10.80
N LEU A 83 -7.87 -2.56 -10.72
CA LEU A 83 -8.00 -3.92 -10.19
C LEU A 83 -7.92 -3.99 -8.66
N GLY A 84 -7.69 -2.86 -7.99
CA GLY A 84 -7.56 -2.77 -6.53
C GLY A 84 -6.15 -3.05 -5.99
N ALA A 85 -5.12 -3.05 -6.85
CA ALA A 85 -3.73 -3.07 -6.44
C ALA A 85 -3.14 -1.65 -6.38
N PRO A 86 -2.12 -1.38 -5.54
CA PRO A 86 -1.42 -0.11 -5.58
C PRO A 86 -0.62 0.06 -6.89
N ALA A 87 -0.36 1.31 -7.28
CA ALA A 87 0.59 1.61 -8.35
C ALA A 87 2.00 1.05 -8.04
N HIS A 88 2.68 0.57 -9.08
CA HIS A 88 3.99 -0.08 -8.95
C HIS A 88 5.08 0.78 -9.60
N LEU A 89 5.85 1.50 -8.79
CA LEU A 89 6.93 2.41 -9.23
C LEU A 89 8.30 1.99 -8.68
N VAL A 90 8.37 0.85 -7.99
CA VAL A 90 9.62 0.30 -7.43
C VAL A 90 10.25 -0.59 -8.50
N HIS A 91 11.58 -0.53 -8.63
CA HIS A 91 12.32 -1.44 -9.49
C HIS A 91 13.71 -1.77 -8.87
N GLN A 92 14.36 -2.83 -9.36
CA GLN A 92 15.69 -3.23 -8.93
C GLN A 92 16.77 -2.26 -9.44
N ASN A 93 17.87 -2.14 -8.71
CA ASN A 93 19.00 -1.30 -9.14
C ASN A 93 19.75 -1.94 -10.32
N PHE A 94 20.16 -1.10 -11.27
CA PHE A 94 20.91 -1.53 -12.45
C PHE A 94 22.34 -2.02 -12.10
N PRO A 95 22.90 -2.97 -12.87
CA PRO A 95 22.21 -3.77 -13.89
C PRO A 95 21.24 -4.77 -13.22
N ILE A 96 20.16 -5.09 -13.92
CA ILE A 96 19.14 -5.99 -13.39
C ILE A 96 19.70 -7.42 -13.32
N PRO A 97 19.63 -8.09 -12.15
CA PRO A 97 20.17 -9.44 -12.00
C PRO A 97 19.45 -10.48 -12.88
N PRO A 98 20.16 -11.53 -13.34
CA PRO A 98 19.55 -12.68 -13.99
C PRO A 98 18.45 -13.31 -13.12
N GLY A 99 17.36 -13.72 -13.75
CA GLY A 99 16.18 -14.34 -13.14
C GLY A 99 15.03 -13.37 -12.87
N TYR A 100 15.29 -12.06 -12.88
CA TYR A 100 14.25 -11.05 -12.65
C TYR A 100 13.34 -10.89 -13.88
N HIS A 101 13.94 -10.77 -15.07
CA HIS A 101 13.28 -10.76 -16.39
C HIS A 101 13.60 -12.05 -17.18
N PRO A 102 12.94 -12.35 -18.31
CA PRO A 102 13.31 -13.49 -19.15
C PRO A 102 14.80 -13.42 -19.52
N SER A 103 15.44 -14.57 -19.74
CA SER A 103 16.89 -14.57 -20.01
C SER A 103 17.28 -13.77 -21.25
N GLY A 104 16.37 -13.62 -22.22
CA GLY A 104 16.55 -12.80 -23.42
C GLY A 104 16.39 -11.29 -23.22
N VAL A 105 16.01 -10.82 -22.02
CA VAL A 105 15.77 -9.40 -21.71
C VAL A 105 16.89 -8.90 -20.79
N VAL A 106 17.91 -8.29 -21.37
CA VAL A 106 19.08 -7.77 -20.63
C VAL A 106 18.89 -6.28 -20.35
N VAL A 107 18.75 -5.92 -19.08
CA VAL A 107 18.54 -4.52 -18.68
C VAL A 107 19.75 -3.97 -17.93
N LYS A 108 20.43 -2.99 -18.54
CA LYS A 108 21.61 -2.31 -17.97
C LYS A 108 21.75 -0.88 -18.49
N LEU A 109 22.43 -0.03 -17.72
CA LEU A 109 22.74 1.34 -18.13
C LEU A 109 24.01 1.35 -18.98
N ALA A 110 23.89 1.85 -20.21
CA ALA A 110 24.97 1.95 -21.19
C ALA A 110 24.89 3.26 -21.97
N PRO A 111 26.01 3.93 -22.26
CA PRO A 111 26.02 5.12 -23.11
C PRO A 111 25.50 4.80 -24.51
N PHE A 112 25.05 5.82 -25.22
CA PHE A 112 24.56 5.68 -26.58
C PHE A 112 25.70 5.32 -27.54
N ASN A 113 25.55 4.20 -28.21
CA ASN A 113 26.40 3.76 -29.32
C ASN A 113 25.56 2.85 -30.23
N ARG A 114 26.18 2.28 -31.27
CA ARG A 114 25.43 1.43 -32.21
C ARG A 114 24.87 0.17 -31.53
N GLN A 115 25.63 -0.45 -30.64
CA GLN A 115 25.24 -1.65 -29.91
C GLN A 115 24.04 -1.38 -28.99
N THR A 116 24.08 -0.30 -28.21
CA THR A 116 22.97 0.14 -27.35
C THR A 116 21.72 0.46 -28.18
N LEU A 117 21.87 1.10 -29.34
CA LEU A 117 20.74 1.36 -30.24
C LEU A 117 20.17 0.07 -30.85
N THR A 118 21.02 -0.88 -31.26
CA THR A 118 20.56 -2.21 -31.70
C THR A 118 19.78 -2.91 -30.59
N HIS A 119 20.23 -2.79 -29.35
CA HIS A 119 19.52 -3.33 -28.20
C HIS A 119 18.15 -2.67 -27.98
N PHE A 120 18.03 -1.35 -28.16
CA PHE A 120 16.72 -0.69 -28.12
C PHE A 120 15.79 -1.19 -29.23
N ILE A 121 16.31 -1.35 -30.45
CA ILE A 121 15.55 -1.94 -31.58
C ILE A 121 15.11 -3.37 -31.25
N TYR A 122 15.96 -4.16 -30.60
CA TYR A 122 15.64 -5.52 -30.18
C TYR A 122 14.53 -5.53 -29.13
N LEU A 123 14.58 -4.68 -28.11
CA LEU A 123 13.58 -4.63 -27.04
C LEU A 123 12.19 -4.20 -27.54
N GLU A 124 12.14 -3.24 -28.47
CA GLU A 124 10.89 -2.72 -29.05
C GLU A 124 10.37 -3.53 -30.24
N ARG A 125 11.00 -4.66 -30.58
CA ARG A 125 10.65 -5.39 -31.80
C ARG A 125 9.25 -6.02 -31.71
N PRO A 126 8.47 -6.03 -32.79
CA PRO A 126 7.23 -6.80 -32.83
C PRO A 126 7.51 -8.31 -32.80
N ASP A 127 6.52 -9.10 -32.39
CA ASP A 127 6.60 -10.56 -32.19
C ASP A 127 7.15 -11.35 -33.40
N ASP A 128 6.94 -10.85 -34.63
CA ASP A 128 7.36 -11.50 -35.87
C ASP A 128 8.73 -11.04 -36.40
N ALA A 129 9.37 -10.06 -35.75
CA ALA A 129 10.64 -9.50 -36.20
C ALA A 129 11.85 -10.35 -35.75
N ASP A 130 12.57 -10.90 -36.73
CA ASP A 130 13.86 -11.58 -36.52
C ASP A 130 14.99 -10.54 -36.42
N VAL A 131 15.18 -10.01 -35.21
CA VAL A 131 16.21 -9.02 -34.88
C VAL A 131 17.22 -9.64 -33.91
N GLN A 132 18.50 -9.50 -34.22
CA GLN A 132 19.58 -9.84 -33.29
C GLN A 132 19.83 -8.70 -32.32
N ASP A 133 20.07 -9.04 -31.05
CA ASP A 133 20.43 -8.06 -30.02
C ASP A 133 21.83 -7.45 -30.29
N GLY A 134 22.10 -6.28 -29.70
CA GLY A 134 23.37 -5.60 -29.80
C GLY A 134 24.51 -6.35 -29.10
N GLU A 135 25.70 -6.30 -29.69
CA GLU A 135 26.91 -6.88 -29.09
C GLU A 135 27.13 -6.36 -27.66
N GLY A 136 27.40 -7.28 -26.73
CA GLY A 136 27.56 -7.01 -25.32
C GLY A 136 26.25 -7.04 -24.52
N PHE A 137 25.09 -7.22 -25.15
CA PHE A 137 23.79 -7.43 -24.49
C PHE A 137 23.36 -8.91 -24.49
N GLU A 138 24.30 -9.83 -24.74
CA GLU A 138 24.01 -11.26 -24.68
C GLU A 138 23.58 -11.67 -23.26
N PRO A 139 22.63 -12.62 -23.14
CA PRO A 139 22.21 -13.15 -21.85
C PRO A 139 23.42 -13.64 -21.04
N PRO A 140 23.67 -13.11 -19.83
CA PRO A 140 24.78 -13.57 -19.00
C PRO A 140 24.60 -15.03 -18.58
N GLN A 141 23.34 -15.49 -18.54
CA GLN A 141 22.96 -16.87 -18.29
C GLN A 141 21.67 -17.18 -19.07
N ARG A 142 21.62 -18.33 -19.74
CA ARG A 142 20.37 -18.84 -20.34
C ARG A 142 19.60 -19.64 -19.28
N TYR A 143 18.36 -19.24 -19.02
CA TYR A 143 17.46 -19.90 -18.06
C TYR A 143 16.01 -19.73 -18.54
N SER A 144 15.13 -20.59 -18.02
CA SER A 144 13.68 -20.42 -18.13
C SER A 144 13.11 -20.23 -16.73
N ARG A 145 12.24 -19.23 -16.58
CA ARG A 145 11.50 -18.94 -15.35
C ARG A 145 10.19 -19.73 -15.28
N ALA A 146 9.71 -20.20 -16.44
CA ALA A 146 8.37 -20.74 -16.62
C ALA A 146 8.04 -21.91 -15.67
N LEU A 147 7.19 -21.61 -14.69
CA LEU A 147 6.35 -22.57 -13.98
C LEU A 147 4.92 -22.39 -14.51
N GLY A 148 4.13 -23.46 -14.56
CA GLY A 148 2.74 -23.35 -15.01
C GLY A 148 1.91 -22.38 -14.16
N MET A 149 0.95 -21.68 -14.79
CA MET A 149 -0.03 -20.80 -14.12
C MET A 149 -1.06 -21.59 -13.26
N ASP A 150 -0.85 -22.89 -13.05
CA ASP A 150 -1.66 -23.79 -12.23
C ASP A 150 -1.31 -23.74 -10.73
N ARG A 151 -0.29 -22.94 -10.35
CA ARG A 151 0.16 -22.75 -8.97
C ARG A 151 -0.58 -21.61 -8.28
N LEU A 152 -0.78 -21.73 -6.96
CA LEU A 152 -1.37 -20.66 -6.14
C LEU A 152 -0.39 -19.51 -5.89
N MET A 153 0.90 -19.82 -5.67
CA MET A 153 1.93 -18.78 -5.61
C MET A 153 2.11 -18.17 -6.99
N THR A 154 2.32 -16.86 -7.02
CA THR A 154 2.72 -16.14 -8.22
C THR A 154 4.02 -16.71 -8.77
N VAL A 155 4.01 -16.99 -10.07
CA VAL A 155 5.16 -17.50 -10.82
C VAL A 155 5.46 -16.51 -11.93
N CYS A 156 6.74 -16.27 -12.17
CA CYS A 156 7.19 -15.55 -13.35
C CYS A 156 7.00 -16.43 -14.59
N THR A 157 6.55 -15.84 -15.69
CA THR A 157 6.40 -16.53 -16.97
C THR A 157 7.37 -15.94 -17.97
N ASP A 158 7.91 -16.76 -18.86
CA ASP A 158 8.77 -16.25 -19.92
C ASP A 158 7.92 -15.68 -21.07
N TYR A 159 8.47 -14.66 -21.72
CA TYR A 159 7.99 -14.02 -22.95
C TYR A 159 9.23 -13.65 -23.77
N ASP A 160 9.10 -13.64 -25.08
CA ASP A 160 10.18 -13.30 -26.00
C ASP A 160 10.20 -11.78 -26.31
N THR A 161 9.04 -11.13 -26.33
CA THR A 161 8.84 -9.70 -26.60
C THR A 161 7.98 -9.02 -25.52
N VAL A 162 8.03 -7.69 -25.45
CA VAL A 162 7.16 -6.92 -24.54
C VAL A 162 5.68 -7.07 -24.94
N GLY A 163 5.38 -7.19 -26.24
CA GLY A 163 4.07 -7.47 -26.79
C GLY A 163 3.48 -8.78 -26.28
N GLU A 164 4.26 -9.87 -26.25
CA GLU A 164 3.83 -11.15 -25.68
C GLU A 164 3.45 -11.04 -24.18
N LEU A 165 4.19 -10.24 -23.40
CA LEU A 165 3.82 -9.94 -22.01
C LEU A 165 2.45 -9.26 -21.93
N TYR A 166 2.19 -8.27 -22.78
CA TYR A 166 0.89 -7.58 -22.83
C TYR A 166 -0.25 -8.44 -23.39
N HIS A 167 0.05 -9.37 -24.31
CA HIS A 167 -0.90 -10.37 -24.78
C HIS A 167 -1.31 -11.32 -23.63
N SER A 168 -0.37 -11.73 -22.79
CA SER A 168 -0.63 -12.51 -21.57
C SER A 168 -1.55 -11.75 -20.60
N ILE A 169 -1.25 -10.48 -20.33
CA ILE A 169 -2.05 -9.62 -19.44
C ILE A 169 -3.47 -9.45 -20.00
N SER A 170 -3.61 -9.18 -21.30
CA SER A 170 -4.90 -9.03 -21.99
C SER A 170 -5.74 -10.29 -21.91
N ALA A 171 -5.12 -11.46 -22.14
CA ALA A 171 -5.78 -12.75 -22.02
C ALA A 171 -6.23 -13.02 -20.56
N GLY A 172 -5.40 -12.67 -19.58
CA GLY A 172 -5.73 -12.78 -18.15
C GLY A 172 -6.90 -11.89 -17.74
N LEU A 173 -6.92 -10.63 -18.18
CA LEU A 173 -8.04 -9.71 -17.97
C LEU A 173 -9.35 -10.26 -18.54
N ALA A 174 -9.33 -10.75 -19.78
CA ALA A 174 -10.49 -11.34 -20.43
C ALA A 174 -10.98 -12.61 -19.71
N HIS A 175 -10.05 -13.51 -19.36
CA HIS A 175 -10.35 -14.75 -18.64
C HIS A 175 -10.98 -14.49 -17.27
N LEU A 176 -10.38 -13.60 -16.46
CA LEU A 176 -10.90 -13.27 -15.13
C LEU A 176 -12.23 -12.52 -15.23
N SER A 177 -12.37 -11.61 -16.19
CA SER A 177 -13.64 -10.93 -16.44
C SER A 177 -14.76 -11.92 -16.73
N GLN A 178 -14.49 -12.95 -17.54
CA GLN A 178 -15.45 -14.01 -17.84
C GLN A 178 -15.76 -14.89 -16.62
N SER A 179 -14.76 -15.18 -15.78
CA SER A 179 -14.92 -16.15 -14.67
C SER A 179 -15.54 -15.56 -13.40
N MET A 180 -15.19 -14.32 -13.02
CA MET A 180 -15.71 -13.66 -11.80
C MET A 180 -16.60 -12.45 -12.07
N GLY A 181 -16.66 -11.95 -13.31
CA GLY A 181 -17.44 -10.78 -13.71
C GLY A 181 -16.67 -9.46 -13.54
N GLU A 182 -16.86 -8.52 -14.47
CA GLU A 182 -16.15 -7.23 -14.49
C GLU A 182 -16.29 -6.42 -13.20
N ARG A 183 -17.49 -6.36 -12.62
CA ARG A 183 -17.73 -5.61 -11.38
C ARG A 183 -16.91 -6.15 -10.20
N VAL A 184 -16.60 -7.45 -10.20
CA VAL A 184 -15.80 -8.08 -9.15
C VAL A 184 -14.32 -7.95 -9.45
N LEU A 185 -13.92 -7.88 -10.72
CA LEU A 185 -12.54 -7.72 -11.15
C LEU A 185 -12.03 -6.28 -10.96
N PHE A 186 -12.80 -5.29 -11.42
CA PHE A 186 -12.47 -3.87 -11.36
C PHE A 186 -13.03 -3.22 -10.10
N VAL A 187 -12.38 -3.46 -8.96
CA VAL A 187 -12.81 -3.03 -7.61
C VAL A 187 -12.09 -1.79 -7.09
N GLY A 188 -11.13 -1.28 -7.85
CA GLY A 188 -10.30 -0.14 -7.48
C GLY A 188 -11.08 1.17 -7.34
N ASN A 189 -10.56 2.09 -6.52
CA ASN A 189 -11.05 3.47 -6.47
C ASN A 189 -10.63 4.20 -7.77
N PRO A 190 -11.58 4.71 -8.59
CA PRO A 190 -11.24 5.48 -9.79
C PRO A 190 -10.44 6.76 -9.50
N GLU A 191 -10.52 7.32 -8.28
CA GLU A 191 -9.77 8.52 -7.90
C GLU A 191 -8.26 8.25 -7.73
N HIS A 192 -7.86 6.99 -7.54
CA HIS A 192 -6.46 6.57 -7.47
C HIS A 192 -5.84 6.36 -8.86
N GLN A 193 -6.43 6.91 -9.92
CA GLN A 193 -5.91 6.84 -11.29
C GLN A 193 -5.54 8.23 -11.80
N LEU A 194 -4.58 8.27 -12.71
CA LEU A 194 -4.20 9.50 -13.40
C LEU A 194 -4.94 9.60 -14.74
N ASP A 195 -5.40 10.79 -15.09
CA ASP A 195 -6.00 11.08 -16.39
C ASP A 195 -5.26 12.22 -17.10
N SER A 196 -5.73 12.57 -18.29
CA SER A 196 -5.14 13.60 -19.15
C SER A 196 -5.14 15.01 -18.54
N ASP A 197 -6.01 15.28 -17.57
CA ASP A 197 -6.06 16.59 -16.90
C ASP A 197 -4.97 16.69 -15.82
N VAL A 198 -4.54 15.56 -15.26
CA VAL A 198 -3.41 15.49 -14.31
C VAL A 198 -2.07 15.44 -15.03
N ALA A 199 -1.96 14.55 -16.02
CA ALA A 199 -0.74 14.32 -16.77
C ALA A 199 -1.08 14.25 -18.26
N ARG A 200 -0.53 15.18 -19.06
CA ARG A 200 -0.68 15.17 -20.52
C ARG A 200 0.30 14.18 -21.15
N LEU A 201 0.12 12.90 -20.86
CA LEU A 201 0.91 11.80 -21.42
C LEU A 201 0.15 11.13 -22.58
N PRO A 202 0.84 10.72 -23.66
CA PRO A 202 0.22 10.01 -24.77
C PRO A 202 -0.53 8.76 -24.30
N GLY A 203 -1.74 8.52 -24.82
CA GLY A 203 -2.53 7.33 -24.52
C GLY A 203 -3.13 7.23 -23.11
N LEU A 204 -2.75 8.10 -22.16
CA LEU A 204 -3.20 8.00 -20.76
C LEU A 204 -4.71 8.20 -20.62
N LYS A 205 -5.39 7.17 -20.14
CA LYS A 205 -6.83 7.17 -19.85
C LYS A 205 -7.11 6.41 -18.55
N THR A 206 -8.25 6.72 -17.93
CA THR A 206 -8.73 5.93 -16.79
C THR A 206 -9.32 4.60 -17.26
N VAL A 207 -9.05 3.55 -16.49
CA VAL A 207 -9.50 2.19 -16.70
C VAL A 207 -10.64 1.90 -15.72
N ARG A 208 -11.80 1.53 -16.25
CA ARG A 208 -13.03 1.30 -15.48
C ARG A 208 -13.66 -0.07 -15.70
N CYS A 209 -13.30 -0.71 -16.80
CA CYS A 209 -13.89 -1.97 -17.25
C CYS A 209 -12.92 -2.70 -18.19
N LEU A 210 -13.26 -3.93 -18.59
CA LEU A 210 -12.40 -4.75 -19.45
C LEU A 210 -12.05 -4.03 -20.75
N ARG A 211 -13.05 -3.40 -21.39
CA ARG A 211 -12.87 -2.67 -22.65
C ARG A 211 -11.82 -1.58 -22.53
N THR A 212 -11.93 -0.71 -21.52
CA THR A 212 -10.98 0.39 -21.31
C THR A 212 -9.58 -0.11 -20.94
N ALA A 213 -9.48 -1.27 -20.28
CA ALA A 213 -8.18 -1.88 -19.97
C ALA A 213 -7.50 -2.38 -21.24
N LEU A 214 -8.24 -3.08 -22.12
CA LEU A 214 -7.73 -3.59 -23.39
C LEU A 214 -7.35 -2.45 -24.35
N GLU A 215 -8.16 -1.38 -24.42
CA GLU A 215 -7.83 -0.17 -25.19
C GLU A 215 -6.53 0.51 -24.69
N ALA A 216 -6.29 0.46 -23.38
CA ALA A 216 -5.09 1.05 -22.80
C ALA A 216 -3.84 0.19 -23.07
N ILE A 217 -3.96 -1.15 -23.00
CA ILE A 217 -2.87 -2.06 -23.38
C ILE A 217 -2.54 -1.96 -24.87
N ASP A 218 -3.57 -1.92 -25.73
CA ASP A 218 -3.39 -1.74 -27.17
C ASP A 218 -2.69 -0.41 -27.51
N ALA A 219 -2.90 0.64 -26.71
CA ALA A 219 -2.17 1.89 -26.88
C ALA A 219 -0.67 1.74 -26.59
N ILE A 220 -0.29 0.98 -25.54
CA ILE A 220 1.11 0.70 -25.20
C ILE A 220 1.78 -0.09 -26.34
N VAL A 221 1.19 -1.22 -26.74
CA VAL A 221 1.74 -2.10 -27.78
C VAL A 221 1.89 -1.35 -29.12
N ARG A 222 0.91 -0.52 -29.50
CA ARG A 222 0.99 0.29 -30.72
C ARG A 222 2.09 1.36 -30.69
N GLN A 223 2.40 1.91 -29.52
CA GLN A 223 3.45 2.93 -29.38
C GLN A 223 4.84 2.28 -29.38
N GLY A 224 5.04 1.18 -28.66
CA GLY A 224 6.31 0.44 -28.64
C GLY A 224 6.65 -0.22 -29.99
N GLU A 225 5.91 -1.28 -30.32
CA GLU A 225 6.23 -2.17 -31.46
C GLU A 225 5.63 -1.65 -32.77
N GLY A 226 4.48 -1.00 -32.68
CA GLY A 226 3.62 -0.67 -33.82
C GLY A 226 2.77 -1.89 -34.20
N ALA A 227 1.44 -1.75 -34.13
CA ALA A 227 0.53 -2.85 -34.50
C ALA A 227 0.86 -3.40 -35.90
N ASP A 228 0.67 -4.72 -36.09
CA ASP A 228 0.78 -5.49 -37.33
C ASP A 228 1.42 -4.67 -38.47
N SER A 229 2.73 -4.41 -38.36
CA SER A 229 3.62 -3.85 -39.39
C SER A 229 3.39 -2.41 -39.92
N CYS A 230 2.48 -1.58 -39.37
CA CYS A 230 2.07 -0.34 -40.08
C CYS A 230 2.06 1.00 -39.30
N SER A 231 2.58 1.09 -38.07
CA SER A 231 2.73 2.39 -37.40
C SER A 231 4.10 3.01 -37.69
N GLU A 232 4.18 4.01 -38.58
CA GLU A 232 5.45 4.68 -38.94
C GLU A 232 6.12 5.42 -37.76
N ASP A 233 5.37 5.65 -36.68
CA ASP A 233 5.76 6.43 -35.51
C ASP A 233 6.02 5.59 -34.25
N SER A 234 6.07 4.25 -34.35
CA SER A 234 6.39 3.39 -33.19
C SER A 234 7.85 3.57 -32.71
N HIS A 235 8.14 3.21 -31.46
CA HIS A 235 9.48 3.26 -30.88
C HIS A 235 10.47 2.47 -31.75
N TYR A 236 10.07 1.25 -32.15
CA TYR A 236 10.82 0.40 -33.08
C TYR A 236 11.23 1.12 -34.36
N GLN A 237 10.26 1.74 -35.06
CA GLN A 237 10.51 2.42 -36.33
C GLN A 237 11.38 3.69 -36.15
N ARG A 238 11.20 4.40 -35.04
CA ARG A 238 12.00 5.58 -34.70
C ARG A 238 13.44 5.20 -34.41
N PHE A 239 13.69 4.15 -33.64
CA PHE A 239 15.05 3.66 -33.40
C PHE A 239 15.71 3.11 -34.67
N LEU A 240 14.98 2.42 -35.55
CA LEU A 240 15.48 2.03 -36.87
C LEU A 240 15.89 3.25 -37.73
N ARG A 241 15.13 4.34 -37.67
CA ARG A 241 15.44 5.58 -38.38
C ARG A 241 16.73 6.23 -37.88
N ILE A 242 16.90 6.29 -36.55
CA ILE A 242 18.16 6.72 -35.93
C ILE A 242 19.31 5.81 -36.39
N GLY A 243 19.09 4.49 -36.44
CA GLY A 243 20.09 3.52 -36.86
C GLY A 243 20.58 3.75 -38.30
N ARG A 244 19.67 3.99 -39.24
CA ARG A 244 20.01 4.30 -40.64
C ARG A 244 20.85 5.58 -40.76
N GLU A 245 20.49 6.63 -40.03
CA GLU A 245 21.24 7.90 -40.06
C GLU A 245 22.61 7.74 -39.37
N PHE A 246 22.68 6.99 -38.27
CA PHE A 246 23.92 6.65 -37.58
C PHE A 246 24.88 5.92 -38.52
N ASP A 247 24.42 4.88 -39.20
CA ASP A 247 25.24 4.07 -40.10
C ASP A 247 25.77 4.91 -41.28
N ALA A 248 24.94 5.82 -41.82
CA ALA A 248 25.36 6.76 -42.85
C ALA A 248 26.45 7.75 -42.36
N LEU A 249 26.33 8.27 -41.14
CA LEU A 249 27.34 9.16 -40.55
C LEU A 249 28.65 8.44 -40.24
N VAL A 250 28.61 7.20 -39.75
CA VAL A 250 29.81 6.38 -39.56
C VAL A 250 30.47 6.04 -40.89
N GLN A 251 29.70 5.76 -41.93
CA GLN A 251 30.24 5.54 -43.28
C GLN A 251 30.93 6.80 -43.82
N ALA A 252 30.36 7.99 -43.57
CA ALA A 252 30.96 9.25 -43.96
C ALA A 252 32.22 9.60 -43.14
N ARG A 253 32.22 9.32 -41.84
CA ARG A 253 33.37 9.51 -40.93
C ARG A 253 33.48 8.32 -39.96
N PRO A 254 34.40 7.36 -40.21
CA PRO A 254 34.59 6.20 -39.32
C PRO A 254 34.97 6.55 -37.86
N ALA A 255 35.55 7.74 -37.65
CA ALA A 255 35.89 8.27 -36.33
C ALA A 255 34.71 8.91 -35.59
N PHE A 256 33.53 9.06 -36.22
CA PHE A 256 32.34 9.66 -35.60
C PHE A 256 31.94 8.93 -34.33
N ARG A 257 31.81 9.68 -33.23
CA ARG A 257 31.37 9.19 -31.92
C ARG A 257 30.34 10.16 -31.35
N PRO A 258 29.03 9.82 -31.34
CA PRO A 258 27.97 10.75 -30.94
C PRO A 258 27.82 10.93 -29.43
N ALA A 259 28.37 10.02 -28.62
CA ALA A 259 28.26 10.04 -27.17
C ALA A 259 29.61 10.16 -26.47
N ARG A 260 29.54 10.58 -25.21
CA ARG A 260 30.64 10.59 -24.24
C ARG A 260 30.88 9.16 -23.72
N MET A 261 32.05 8.93 -23.14
CA MET A 261 32.41 7.63 -22.55
C MET A 261 31.81 7.44 -21.15
N SER A 262 30.50 7.65 -21.03
CA SER A 262 29.80 7.51 -19.75
C SER A 262 29.86 6.08 -19.23
N ALA A 263 29.99 5.97 -17.92
CA ALA A 263 30.15 4.73 -17.16
C ALA A 263 29.07 3.68 -17.45
N HIS A 264 29.44 2.46 -17.83
CA HIS A 264 28.48 1.36 -17.77
C HIS A 264 28.08 1.06 -16.32
N ASN A 265 26.77 0.98 -16.05
CA ASN A 265 26.17 0.76 -14.73
C ASN A 265 26.89 1.52 -13.59
N PRO A 266 26.79 2.87 -13.56
CA PRO A 266 27.41 3.66 -12.51
C PRO A 266 26.80 3.32 -11.15
N VAL A 267 27.63 3.30 -10.10
CA VAL A 267 27.18 3.04 -8.73
C VAL A 267 27.77 4.07 -7.75
N MET A 268 27.03 4.38 -6.69
CA MET A 268 27.40 5.39 -5.68
C MET A 268 28.42 4.90 -4.65
N ARG A 269 28.68 3.59 -4.57
CA ARG A 269 29.57 2.98 -3.58
C ARG A 269 30.35 1.83 -4.19
N PRO A 270 31.49 1.42 -3.60
CA PRO A 270 32.24 0.25 -4.06
C PRO A 270 31.31 -0.97 -4.11
N PRO A 271 31.11 -1.58 -5.30
CA PRO A 271 30.24 -2.74 -5.42
C PRO A 271 30.93 -3.99 -4.85
N PRO A 272 30.21 -4.86 -4.11
CA PRO A 272 30.76 -6.14 -3.66
C PRO A 272 31.17 -7.06 -4.81
N THR A 273 30.43 -7.00 -5.92
CA THR A 273 30.74 -7.65 -7.19
C THR A 273 30.98 -6.57 -8.26
N PRO A 274 32.25 -6.26 -8.58
CA PRO A 274 32.61 -5.13 -9.44
C PRO A 274 32.37 -5.38 -10.93
N GLU A 275 32.12 -6.62 -11.35
CA GLU A 275 31.95 -6.98 -12.75
C GLU A 275 30.80 -6.17 -13.38
N GLY A 276 31.14 -5.44 -14.45
CA GLY A 276 30.17 -4.65 -15.22
C GLY A 276 29.61 -3.41 -14.52
N ARG A 277 30.17 -2.97 -13.38
CA ARG A 277 29.76 -1.78 -12.62
C ARG A 277 30.93 -0.82 -12.42
N LEU A 278 30.69 0.49 -12.53
CA LEU A 278 31.70 1.50 -12.24
C LEU A 278 31.33 2.33 -11.01
N TRP A 279 32.16 2.28 -9.98
CA TRP A 279 32.01 3.16 -8.82
C TRP A 279 32.43 4.59 -9.17
N ILE A 280 31.46 5.51 -9.08
CA ILE A 280 31.70 6.94 -9.24
C ILE A 280 32.21 7.49 -7.91
N SER A 281 33.50 7.82 -7.87
CA SER A 281 34.20 8.24 -6.66
C SER A 281 34.84 9.62 -6.77
N GLU A 282 35.01 10.13 -8.00
CA GLU A 282 35.66 11.41 -8.23
C GLU A 282 34.72 12.58 -7.96
N GLU A 283 35.21 13.63 -7.30
CA GLU A 283 34.44 14.87 -7.09
C GLU A 283 34.69 15.84 -8.27
N PRO A 284 33.66 16.60 -8.72
CA PRO A 284 32.32 16.72 -8.15
C PRO A 284 31.30 15.65 -8.62
N ALA A 285 31.70 14.67 -9.43
CA ALA A 285 30.78 13.71 -10.02
C ALA A 285 30.04 12.87 -8.97
N ALA A 286 30.71 12.44 -7.91
CA ALA A 286 30.11 11.69 -6.81
C ALA A 286 29.01 12.51 -6.09
N ALA A 287 29.26 13.78 -5.78
CA ALA A 287 28.26 14.64 -5.14
C ALA A 287 27.06 14.95 -6.06
N LEU A 288 27.27 15.12 -7.36
CA LEU A 288 26.19 15.31 -8.32
C LEU A 288 25.38 14.04 -8.56
N LEU A 289 26.00 12.86 -8.53
CA LEU A 289 25.31 11.58 -8.64
C LEU A 289 24.36 11.35 -7.47
N ASP A 290 24.81 11.67 -6.25
CA ASP A 290 23.97 11.67 -5.04
C ASP A 290 22.76 12.60 -5.19
N LEU A 291 22.97 13.86 -5.61
CA LEU A 291 21.89 14.82 -5.85
C LEU A 291 20.93 14.35 -6.96
N GLY A 292 21.45 13.84 -8.08
CA GLY A 292 20.66 13.35 -9.20
C GLY A 292 19.77 12.17 -8.79
N ASN A 293 20.32 11.19 -8.07
CA ASN A 293 19.53 10.08 -7.55
C ASN A 293 18.50 10.56 -6.51
N ALA A 294 18.82 11.56 -5.69
CA ALA A 294 17.87 12.14 -4.76
C ALA A 294 16.66 12.77 -5.49
N LEU A 295 16.92 13.60 -6.51
CA LEU A 295 15.88 14.22 -7.36
C LEU A 295 15.00 13.14 -8.02
N TYR A 296 15.61 12.11 -8.60
CA TYR A 296 14.92 10.98 -9.21
C TYR A 296 13.99 10.25 -8.22
N ASN A 297 14.50 9.84 -7.06
CA ASN A 297 13.68 9.15 -6.05
C ASN A 297 12.55 10.04 -5.51
N HIS A 298 12.78 11.34 -5.43
CA HIS A 298 11.77 12.28 -4.98
C HIS A 298 10.67 12.47 -6.03
N CYS A 299 11.01 12.46 -7.32
CA CYS A 299 10.04 12.38 -8.41
C CYS A 299 9.15 11.14 -8.26
N LEU A 300 9.75 9.96 -8.10
CA LEU A 300 9.00 8.71 -7.88
C LEU A 300 8.09 8.79 -6.65
N ARG A 301 8.54 9.40 -5.55
CA ARG A 301 7.73 9.56 -4.34
C ARG A 301 6.52 10.47 -4.58
N CYS A 302 6.69 11.58 -5.29
CA CYS A 302 5.59 12.47 -5.66
C CYS A 302 4.54 11.73 -6.51
N VAL A 303 4.97 11.01 -7.54
CA VAL A 303 4.06 10.23 -8.41
C VAL A 303 3.39 9.11 -7.62
N SER A 304 4.13 8.38 -6.79
CA SER A 304 3.60 7.33 -5.91
C SER A 304 2.48 7.85 -4.98
N LEU A 305 2.68 9.02 -4.37
CA LEU A 305 1.66 9.65 -3.54
C LEU A 305 0.45 10.15 -4.35
N ALA A 306 0.63 10.52 -5.62
CA ALA A 306 -0.47 10.95 -6.50
C ALA A 306 -1.44 9.80 -6.85
N TYR A 307 -0.99 8.55 -6.78
CA TYR A 307 -1.82 7.34 -6.84
C TYR A 307 -2.42 6.95 -5.48
N GLY A 308 -2.05 7.63 -4.40
CA GLY A 308 -2.60 7.42 -3.08
C GLY A 308 -3.96 8.09 -2.88
N ASP A 309 -4.46 8.01 -1.64
CA ASP A 309 -5.73 8.62 -1.23
C ASP A 309 -5.58 10.13 -1.01
N VAL A 310 -5.30 10.88 -2.08
CA VAL A 310 -5.13 12.34 -2.07
C VAL A 310 -6.19 13.02 -2.92
N GLY A 311 -6.66 14.17 -2.45
CA GLY A 311 -7.61 14.98 -3.22
C GLY A 311 -7.05 15.43 -4.57
N ARG A 312 -7.94 15.64 -5.55
CA ARG A 312 -7.58 15.97 -6.93
C ARG A 312 -6.60 17.16 -7.08
N PRO A 313 -6.73 18.29 -6.37
CA PRO A 313 -5.75 19.37 -6.46
C PRO A 313 -4.35 18.95 -6.03
N SER A 314 -4.25 18.10 -5.00
CA SER A 314 -2.98 17.55 -4.52
C SER A 314 -2.40 16.54 -5.50
N GLN A 315 -3.23 15.68 -6.10
CA GLN A 315 -2.81 14.78 -7.18
C GLN A 315 -2.16 15.56 -8.34
N ILE A 316 -2.80 16.64 -8.81
CA ILE A 316 -2.25 17.52 -9.86
C ILE A 316 -0.92 18.15 -9.42
N ALA A 317 -0.87 18.70 -8.20
CA ALA A 317 0.33 19.35 -7.69
C ALA A 317 1.53 18.38 -7.54
N LEU A 318 1.27 17.14 -7.14
CA LEU A 318 2.27 16.09 -6.98
C LEU A 318 2.82 15.62 -8.32
N VAL A 319 1.96 15.38 -9.31
CA VAL A 319 2.41 15.00 -10.66
C VAL A 319 3.18 16.15 -11.32
N ALA A 320 2.68 17.39 -11.21
CA ALA A 320 3.41 18.55 -11.69
C ALA A 320 4.78 18.71 -11.01
N ALA A 321 4.88 18.41 -9.70
CA ALA A 321 6.16 18.38 -9.01
C ALA A 321 7.10 17.28 -9.52
N GLY A 322 6.57 16.08 -9.83
CA GLY A 322 7.33 15.01 -10.49
C GLY A 322 7.93 15.46 -11.82
N ILE A 323 7.11 16.06 -12.70
CA ILE A 323 7.55 16.60 -13.99
C ILE A 323 8.64 17.67 -13.81
N ASP A 324 8.43 18.62 -12.90
CA ASP A 324 9.42 19.66 -12.61
C ASP A 324 10.74 19.07 -12.08
N LEU A 325 10.69 18.02 -11.25
CA LEU A 325 11.89 17.33 -10.77
C LEU A 325 12.67 16.66 -11.91
N MET A 326 11.98 16.09 -12.91
CA MET A 326 12.63 15.55 -14.11
C MET A 326 13.32 16.64 -14.95
N HIS A 327 12.72 17.84 -15.04
CA HIS A 327 13.36 19.00 -15.68
C HIS A 327 14.60 19.47 -14.91
N LEU A 328 14.62 19.36 -13.57
CA LEU A 328 15.80 19.67 -12.76
C LEU A 328 16.87 18.57 -12.83
N LEU A 329 16.46 17.31 -12.95
CA LEU A 329 17.34 16.15 -13.06
C LEU A 329 18.12 16.14 -14.38
N THR A 330 17.46 16.47 -15.49
CA THR A 330 18.03 16.31 -16.85
C THR A 330 19.36 17.05 -17.04
N PRO A 331 19.50 18.34 -16.66
CA PRO A 331 20.78 19.04 -16.76
C PRO A 331 21.86 18.48 -15.82
N VAL A 332 21.48 18.02 -14.62
CA VAL A 332 22.40 17.37 -13.66
C VAL A 332 22.93 16.05 -14.24
N ALA A 333 22.05 15.22 -14.79
CA ALA A 333 22.40 13.94 -15.38
C ALA A 333 23.25 14.09 -16.66
N THR A 334 22.96 15.11 -17.46
CA THR A 334 23.75 15.42 -18.67
C THR A 334 25.16 15.90 -18.29
N LEU A 335 25.30 16.76 -17.27
CA LEU A 335 26.60 17.20 -16.78
C LEU A 335 27.42 16.04 -16.19
N LEU A 336 26.79 15.09 -15.48
CA LEU A 336 27.50 13.90 -14.99
C LEU A 336 28.26 13.19 -16.12
N GLY A 337 27.67 13.14 -17.31
CA GLY A 337 28.28 12.55 -18.51
C GLY A 337 29.56 13.22 -18.98
N THR A 338 29.88 14.44 -18.51
CA THR A 338 31.12 15.17 -18.86
C THR A 338 32.21 15.08 -17.80
N LEU A 339 31.87 14.64 -16.59
CA LEU A 339 32.78 14.65 -15.45
C LEU A 339 33.52 13.32 -15.33
N PRO A 340 34.78 13.29 -14.90
CA PRO A 340 35.52 12.05 -14.65
C PRO A 340 34.80 11.19 -13.61
N ALA A 341 34.73 9.88 -13.84
CA ALA A 341 34.03 8.95 -12.96
C ALA A 341 34.89 8.50 -11.77
N ASN A 342 36.13 8.08 -12.06
CA ASN A 342 36.98 7.37 -11.13
C ASN A 342 38.46 7.59 -11.50
N PRO A 343 39.34 7.95 -10.55
CA PRO A 343 40.78 8.13 -10.82
C PRO A 343 41.47 6.93 -11.46
N ALA A 344 40.99 5.71 -11.19
CA ALA A 344 41.56 4.49 -11.75
C ALA A 344 41.24 4.30 -13.23
N LEU A 345 40.25 5.04 -13.77
CA LEU A 345 39.83 5.01 -15.17
C LEU A 345 39.66 6.45 -15.71
N PRO A 346 40.76 7.17 -15.98
CA PRO A 346 40.73 8.60 -16.31
C PRO A 346 39.89 8.96 -17.54
N GLN A 347 39.71 8.01 -18.46
CA GLN A 347 38.94 8.17 -19.70
C GLN A 347 37.43 7.95 -19.53
N ALA A 348 36.99 7.39 -18.40
CA ALA A 348 35.58 7.12 -18.15
C ALA A 348 34.92 8.35 -17.51
N THR A 349 33.78 8.76 -18.06
CA THR A 349 32.95 9.81 -17.45
C THR A 349 31.84 9.21 -16.61
N ALA A 350 31.30 9.98 -15.68
CA ALA A 350 30.23 9.53 -14.80
C ALA A 350 28.89 9.42 -15.55
N GLY A 351 27.86 9.01 -14.81
CA GLY A 351 26.49 8.96 -15.29
C GLY A 351 25.53 8.71 -14.15
N LEU A 352 24.25 9.03 -14.35
CA LEU A 352 23.21 8.79 -13.36
C LEU A 352 22.96 7.29 -13.19
N SER A 353 22.78 6.80 -11.97
CA SER A 353 22.56 5.37 -11.72
C SER A 353 21.11 4.97 -11.59
N PHE A 354 20.19 5.94 -11.50
CA PHE A 354 18.77 5.73 -11.19
C PHE A 354 18.60 4.82 -9.96
N ALA A 355 19.48 5.00 -8.96
CA ALA A 355 19.50 4.10 -7.83
C ALA A 355 18.27 4.33 -6.96
N THR A 356 17.47 3.29 -6.74
CA THR A 356 16.26 3.35 -5.92
C THR A 356 16.57 3.13 -4.45
N ILE A 357 15.83 3.83 -3.59
CA ILE A 357 15.80 3.56 -2.15
C ILE A 357 15.01 2.26 -1.87
N ARG A 358 15.29 1.63 -0.73
CA ARG A 358 14.63 0.36 -0.32
C ARG A 358 13.09 0.40 -0.29
N SER A 359 12.51 1.58 -0.20
CA SER A 359 11.07 1.78 -0.30
C SER A 359 10.77 3.15 -0.90
N SER A 360 10.23 3.16 -2.12
CA SER A 360 9.51 4.30 -2.71
C SER A 360 8.00 4.22 -2.45
N ALA A 361 7.56 3.34 -1.53
CA ALA A 361 6.15 3.15 -1.18
C ALA A 361 5.44 4.47 -0.91
N ALA A 362 4.17 4.53 -1.31
CA ALA A 362 3.34 5.69 -1.07
C ALA A 362 3.34 6.01 0.43
N LEU A 363 3.64 7.27 0.75
CA LEU A 363 3.29 7.81 2.06
C LEU A 363 1.75 7.75 2.19
N MET A 364 1.23 7.76 3.40
CA MET A 364 -0.22 7.81 3.62
C MET A 364 -0.82 9.05 2.92
N GLY A 365 -2.06 8.98 2.42
CA GLY A 365 -2.71 10.08 1.69
C GLY A 365 -3.04 11.34 2.51
N GLU A 366 -2.51 11.45 3.74
CA GLU A 366 -2.79 12.54 4.66
C GLU A 366 -1.91 13.77 4.37
N ALA A 367 -2.40 14.98 4.71
CA ALA A 367 -1.67 16.23 4.48
C ALA A 367 -0.25 16.24 5.09
N GLY A 368 -0.02 15.52 6.19
CA GLY A 368 1.30 15.38 6.82
C GLY A 368 2.35 14.69 5.94
N SER A 369 1.93 13.88 4.95
CA SER A 369 2.85 13.24 4.01
C SER A 369 3.48 14.23 3.03
N VAL A 370 2.79 15.32 2.71
CA VAL A 370 3.35 16.38 1.86
C VAL A 370 4.44 17.16 2.59
N ASP A 371 4.32 17.33 3.91
CA ASP A 371 5.35 18.00 4.71
C ASP A 371 6.69 17.24 4.66
N VAL A 372 6.66 15.90 4.63
CA VAL A 372 7.86 15.05 4.43
C VAL A 372 8.49 15.29 3.06
N LEU A 373 7.68 15.52 2.02
CA LEU A 373 8.20 15.84 0.69
C LEU A 373 8.89 17.21 0.69
N VAL A 374 8.29 18.20 1.35
CA VAL A 374 8.83 19.56 1.49
C VAL A 374 10.14 19.57 2.26
N GLU A 375 10.23 18.83 3.37
CA GLU A 375 11.47 18.66 4.14
C GLU A 375 12.60 18.18 3.23
N ARG A 376 12.35 17.12 2.46
CA ARG A 376 13.36 16.54 1.58
C ARG A 376 13.82 17.50 0.48
N LEU A 377 12.93 18.35 -0.05
CA LEU A 377 13.31 19.40 -1.02
C LEU A 377 14.23 20.45 -0.41
N HIS A 378 13.99 20.85 0.85
CA HIS A 378 14.88 21.77 1.56
C HIS A 378 16.27 21.17 1.79
N GLU A 379 16.35 19.88 2.13
CA GLU A 379 17.64 19.17 2.25
C GLU A 379 18.42 19.17 0.93
N MET A 380 17.73 18.98 -0.21
CA MET A 380 18.34 19.05 -1.54
C MET A 380 18.81 20.46 -1.89
N SER A 381 18.03 21.50 -1.56
CA SER A 381 18.45 22.90 -1.74
C SER A 381 19.75 23.18 -0.96
N GLY A 382 19.79 22.82 0.33
CA GLY A 382 21.00 22.97 1.14
C GLY A 382 22.17 22.11 0.65
N ARG A 383 21.91 20.96 0.01
CA ARG A 383 22.94 20.15 -0.64
C ARG A 383 23.53 20.87 -1.86
N CYS A 384 22.71 21.51 -2.69
CA CYS A 384 23.17 22.31 -3.82
C CYS A 384 24.13 23.42 -3.35
N GLU A 385 23.76 24.16 -2.30
CA GLU A 385 24.62 25.20 -1.70
C GLU A 385 25.99 24.68 -1.27
N ARG A 386 26.02 23.54 -0.58
CA ARG A 386 27.28 22.92 -0.13
C ARG A 386 28.16 22.47 -1.29
N ILE A 387 27.57 21.99 -2.39
CA ILE A 387 28.33 21.60 -3.59
C ILE A 387 28.89 22.86 -4.27
N MET A 388 28.07 23.90 -4.46
CA MET A 388 28.51 25.17 -5.05
C MET A 388 29.67 25.82 -4.30
N GLN A 389 29.67 25.76 -2.96
CA GLN A 389 30.77 26.30 -2.14
C GLN A 389 32.10 25.58 -2.39
N LYS A 390 32.06 24.28 -2.67
CA LYS A 390 33.27 23.47 -2.94
C LYS A 390 33.68 23.49 -4.41
N HIS A 391 32.71 23.67 -5.30
CA HIS A 391 32.86 23.58 -6.75
C HIS A 391 32.24 24.80 -7.43
N PRO A 392 32.92 25.96 -7.41
CA PRO A 392 32.42 27.21 -7.98
C PRO A 392 32.06 27.13 -9.47
N GLU A 393 32.71 26.22 -10.21
CA GLU A 393 32.44 25.93 -11.62
C GLU A 393 31.01 25.40 -11.86
N LEU A 394 30.34 24.87 -10.83
CA LEU A 394 28.99 24.31 -10.91
C LEU A 394 27.87 25.28 -10.52
N VAL A 395 28.21 26.50 -10.09
CA VAL A 395 27.25 27.48 -9.56
C VAL A 395 26.09 27.75 -10.53
N SER A 396 26.38 27.92 -11.82
CA SER A 396 25.35 28.25 -12.81
C SER A 396 24.27 27.19 -12.92
N LEU A 397 24.63 25.90 -12.81
CA LEU A 397 23.68 24.80 -12.87
C LEU A 397 22.97 24.63 -11.53
N LEU A 398 23.74 24.59 -10.44
CA LEU A 398 23.23 24.24 -9.13
C LEU A 398 22.35 25.33 -8.52
N ASP A 399 22.54 26.60 -8.87
CA ASP A 399 21.62 27.66 -8.41
C ASP A 399 20.23 27.52 -9.05
N VAL A 400 20.16 27.10 -10.32
CA VAL A 400 18.88 26.79 -10.98
C VAL A 400 18.20 25.62 -10.29
N THR A 401 18.93 24.55 -10.00
CA THR A 401 18.42 23.37 -9.28
C THR A 401 17.97 23.73 -7.85
N ARG A 402 18.79 24.47 -7.10
CA ARG A 402 18.46 24.99 -5.77
C ARG A 402 17.18 25.81 -5.80
N ALA A 403 17.12 26.85 -6.64
CA ALA A 403 15.94 27.69 -6.77
C ALA A 403 14.70 26.91 -7.23
N GLY A 404 14.87 25.91 -8.08
CA GLY A 404 13.82 24.98 -8.50
C GLY A 404 13.25 24.18 -7.34
N THR A 405 14.10 23.50 -6.57
CA THR A 405 13.67 22.72 -5.40
C THR A 405 12.98 23.58 -4.34
N GLU A 406 13.43 24.81 -4.13
CA GLU A 406 12.76 25.75 -3.22
C GLU A 406 11.40 26.23 -3.73
N ARG A 407 11.25 26.46 -5.04
CA ARG A 407 9.94 26.79 -5.63
C ARG A 407 8.96 25.63 -5.45
N LEU A 408 9.42 24.40 -5.67
CA LEU A 408 8.63 23.19 -5.45
C LEU A 408 8.22 23.03 -4.00
N ALA A 409 9.16 23.23 -3.06
CA ALA A 409 8.89 23.15 -1.63
C ALA A 409 7.79 24.14 -1.22
N ARG A 410 7.88 25.40 -1.67
CA ARG A 410 6.85 26.42 -1.40
C ARG A 410 5.49 26.05 -2.00
N ARG A 411 5.46 25.53 -3.23
CA ARG A 411 4.20 25.14 -3.90
C ARG A 411 3.51 23.98 -3.17
N LEU A 412 4.26 22.93 -2.83
CA LEU A 412 3.73 21.78 -2.11
C LEU A 412 3.32 22.13 -0.67
N ALA A 413 4.09 22.95 0.03
CA ALA A 413 3.73 23.43 1.37
C ALA A 413 2.44 24.26 1.36
N ALA A 414 2.27 25.14 0.36
CA ALA A 414 1.04 25.91 0.20
C ALA A 414 -0.17 24.99 -0.09
N GLN A 415 0.02 23.96 -0.91
CA GLN A 415 -1.02 22.96 -1.18
C GLN A 415 -1.40 22.17 0.07
N ALA A 416 -0.41 21.71 0.85
CA ALA A 416 -0.65 20.99 2.10
C ALA A 416 -1.41 21.83 3.12
N GLU A 417 -1.05 23.12 3.23
CA GLU A 417 -1.74 24.07 4.10
C GLU A 417 -3.18 24.32 3.65
N GLN A 418 -3.40 24.44 2.34
CA GLN A 418 -4.74 24.56 1.78
C GLN A 418 -5.58 23.33 2.09
N CYS A 419 -5.05 22.11 1.91
CA CYS A 419 -5.75 20.89 2.28
C CYS A 419 -6.08 20.83 3.77
N ARG A 420 -5.13 21.19 4.67
CA ARG A 420 -5.41 21.27 6.11
C ARG A 420 -6.52 22.26 6.44
N ARG A 421 -6.58 23.40 5.75
CA ARG A 421 -7.64 24.39 5.92
C ARG A 421 -8.98 23.89 5.39
N GLU A 422 -8.99 23.20 4.25
CA GLU A 422 -10.19 22.59 3.69
C GLU A 422 -10.71 21.47 4.58
N GLU A 423 -9.84 20.59 5.09
CA GLU A 423 -10.19 19.56 6.07
C GLU A 423 -10.70 20.16 7.37
N ALA A 424 -10.03 21.21 7.89
CA ALA A 424 -10.47 21.92 9.08
C ALA A 424 -11.80 22.65 8.83
N ALA A 425 -12.00 23.23 7.65
CA ALA A 425 -13.25 23.87 7.25
C ALA A 425 -14.36 22.85 7.02
N MET A 426 -14.10 21.67 6.46
CA MET A 426 -15.06 20.56 6.34
C MET A 426 -15.43 19.99 7.70
N ARG A 427 -14.49 19.95 8.66
CA ARG A 427 -14.75 19.61 10.06
C ARG A 427 -15.48 20.71 10.83
N ALA A 428 -15.29 21.97 10.47
CA ALA A 428 -15.89 23.15 11.11
C ALA A 428 -17.23 23.59 10.48
N THR A 429 -17.48 23.23 9.23
CA THR A 429 -18.72 23.49 8.50
C THR A 429 -19.64 22.30 8.71
N PRO A 430 -20.80 22.46 9.37
CA PRO A 430 -21.80 21.39 9.41
C PRO A 430 -22.23 21.11 7.97
N THR A 431 -21.77 19.99 7.41
CA THR A 431 -21.98 19.64 6.01
C THR A 431 -23.43 19.24 5.82
N ASN A 432 -24.23 20.16 5.29
CA ASN A 432 -25.58 19.95 4.80
C ASN A 432 -25.48 19.57 3.31
N VAL A 433 -25.00 18.37 2.99
CA VAL A 433 -25.01 17.80 1.64
C VAL A 433 -25.45 16.35 1.72
N ALA A 434 -26.63 16.10 1.17
CA ALA A 434 -27.22 14.78 1.02
C ALA A 434 -26.42 13.90 0.06
N ALA A 435 -25.68 12.92 0.59
CA ALA A 435 -25.63 11.58 0.01
C ALA A 435 -26.98 10.89 0.33
N PRO A 436 -27.35 9.71 -0.23
CA PRO A 436 -28.49 8.96 0.28
C PRO A 436 -28.14 8.36 1.65
N GLU A 437 -27.85 9.24 2.62
CA GLU A 437 -28.06 8.96 4.01
C GLU A 437 -29.56 8.76 4.14
N HIS A 438 -29.97 7.59 4.61
CA HIS A 438 -31.11 7.54 5.50
C HIS A 438 -30.75 8.35 6.76
N ALA A 439 -30.64 9.66 6.61
CA ALA A 439 -30.61 10.62 7.68
C ALA A 439 -32.05 10.63 8.20
N VAL A 440 -32.34 9.69 9.09
CA VAL A 440 -33.48 9.82 9.99
C VAL A 440 -33.20 11.10 10.76
N ALA A 441 -34.06 12.10 10.56
CA ALA A 441 -33.96 13.39 11.24
C ALA A 441 -33.69 13.15 12.73
N ALA A 442 -32.78 13.93 13.31
CA ALA A 442 -32.54 13.95 14.75
C ALA A 442 -33.82 14.44 15.44
N ASN A 443 -34.73 13.50 15.69
CA ASN A 443 -35.78 13.67 16.67
C ASN A 443 -35.12 13.88 18.03
N GLU A 444 -35.78 14.67 18.85
CA GLU A 444 -35.49 14.77 20.27
C GLU A 444 -35.24 13.36 20.82
N ALA A 445 -34.09 13.16 21.47
CA ALA A 445 -33.66 11.83 21.88
C ALA A 445 -34.77 11.16 22.70
N PRO A 446 -35.15 9.91 22.36
CA PRO A 446 -36.29 9.26 22.97
C PRO A 446 -36.07 9.17 24.48
N GLN A 447 -37.08 9.56 25.26
CA GLN A 447 -37.00 9.42 26.70
C GLN A 447 -36.90 7.93 27.05
N PRO A 448 -35.87 7.50 27.81
CA PRO A 448 -35.71 6.10 28.16
C PRO A 448 -36.90 5.65 29.00
N GLN A 449 -37.56 4.56 28.57
CA GLN A 449 -38.51 3.86 29.42
C GLN A 449 -37.73 3.06 30.46
N ARG A 450 -37.82 3.47 31.73
CA ARG A 450 -37.22 2.75 32.85
C ARG A 450 -38.15 1.65 33.35
N LEU A 451 -37.66 0.41 33.29
CA LEU A 451 -38.32 -0.74 33.90
C LEU A 451 -38.05 -0.79 35.42
N PRO A 452 -38.91 -1.49 36.20
CA PRO A 452 -38.76 -1.58 37.66
C PRO A 452 -37.43 -2.17 38.15
N ASP A 453 -36.77 -2.97 37.33
CA ASP A 453 -35.46 -3.59 37.59
C ASP A 453 -34.27 -2.68 37.24
N GLY A 454 -34.53 -1.45 36.81
CA GLY A 454 -33.52 -0.46 36.43
C GLY A 454 -32.99 -0.59 35.00
N VAL A 455 -33.57 -1.48 34.19
CA VAL A 455 -33.28 -1.56 32.75
C VAL A 455 -33.94 -0.38 32.02
N GLU A 456 -33.17 0.29 31.16
CA GLU A 456 -33.64 1.37 30.30
C GLU A 456 -33.88 0.83 28.89
N ILE A 457 -35.07 1.05 28.33
CA ILE A 457 -35.36 0.82 26.91
C ILE A 457 -35.37 2.18 26.22
N ILE A 458 -34.49 2.36 25.24
CA ILE A 458 -34.35 3.57 24.45
C ILE A 458 -34.88 3.24 23.06
N ALA A 459 -36.08 3.74 22.76
CA ALA A 459 -36.77 3.42 21.53
C ALA A 459 -36.01 3.92 20.30
N GLY A 460 -35.98 3.14 19.23
CA GLY A 460 -35.49 3.60 17.93
C GLY A 460 -36.48 3.25 16.82
N ALA A 461 -36.32 3.89 15.66
CA ALA A 461 -37.19 3.68 14.51
C ALA A 461 -37.17 2.23 14.01
N GLN A 462 -35.99 1.60 14.02
CA GLN A 462 -35.79 0.22 13.55
C GLN A 462 -35.29 -0.74 14.65
N VAL A 463 -34.74 -0.20 15.73
CA VAL A 463 -34.17 -1.00 16.82
C VAL A 463 -34.22 -0.24 18.13
N ASP A 464 -34.70 -0.88 19.18
CA ASP A 464 -34.59 -0.37 20.54
C ASP A 464 -33.24 -0.76 21.12
N ILE A 465 -32.61 0.16 21.85
CA ILE A 465 -31.43 -0.16 22.67
C ILE A 465 -31.88 -0.45 24.09
N VAL A 466 -31.46 -1.60 24.60
CA VAL A 466 -31.71 -2.02 25.99
C VAL A 466 -30.43 -1.80 26.78
N TYR A 467 -30.49 -0.97 27.82
CA TYR A 467 -29.36 -0.66 28.69
C TYR A 467 -29.60 -1.10 30.14
N ASN A 468 -28.68 -1.90 30.67
CA ASN A 468 -28.66 -2.29 32.07
C ASN A 468 -27.41 -1.71 32.76
N GLY A 469 -27.57 -0.56 33.42
CA GLY A 469 -26.49 0.13 34.14
C GLY A 469 -25.93 -0.65 35.33
N ALA A 470 -26.71 -1.57 35.91
CA ALA A 470 -26.23 -2.43 37.00
C ALA A 470 -25.15 -3.42 36.52
N ARG A 471 -25.20 -3.82 35.25
CA ARG A 471 -24.24 -4.72 34.58
C ARG A 471 -23.09 -4.00 33.87
N CYS A 472 -23.16 -2.68 33.71
CA CYS A 472 -22.13 -1.94 32.99
C CYS A 472 -20.81 -1.92 33.76
N ILE A 473 -19.72 -2.35 33.11
CA ILE A 473 -18.35 -2.33 33.67
C ILE A 473 -17.50 -1.18 33.14
N HIS A 474 -18.13 -0.20 32.45
CA HIS A 474 -17.46 0.91 31.79
C HIS A 474 -16.30 0.48 30.88
N ALA A 475 -16.47 -0.61 30.12
CA ALA A 475 -15.46 -1.08 29.16
C ALA A 475 -15.32 -0.17 27.92
N ARG A 476 -16.17 0.86 27.79
CA ARG A 476 -16.14 1.90 26.74
C ARG A 476 -16.28 1.43 25.28
N HIS A 477 -16.59 0.17 25.03
CA HIS A 477 -16.77 -0.35 23.67
C HIS A 477 -17.91 0.37 22.92
N CYS A 478 -19.00 0.72 23.62
CA CYS A 478 -20.12 1.46 23.04
C CYS A 478 -19.74 2.89 22.64
N VAL A 479 -19.18 3.66 23.57
CA VAL A 479 -18.85 5.08 23.35
C VAL A 479 -17.69 5.28 22.37
N LEU A 480 -16.80 4.30 22.24
CA LEU A 480 -15.70 4.33 21.26
C LEU A 480 -16.14 3.78 19.90
N GLY A 481 -17.04 2.79 19.86
CA GLY A 481 -17.53 2.17 18.62
C GLY A 481 -18.54 3.03 17.89
N LEU A 482 -19.49 3.64 18.61
CA LEU A 482 -20.52 4.51 18.03
C LEU A 482 -20.69 5.80 18.85
N PRO A 483 -19.74 6.75 18.79
CA PRO A 483 -19.76 7.98 19.59
C PRO A 483 -20.94 8.91 19.28
N ARG A 484 -21.57 8.78 18.10
CA ARG A 484 -22.78 9.54 17.73
C ARG A 484 -24.04 9.02 18.42
N VAL A 485 -24.08 7.72 18.69
CA VAL A 485 -25.16 7.01 19.41
C VAL A 485 -24.93 7.13 20.92
N PHE A 486 -23.76 6.75 21.42
CA PHE A 486 -23.43 6.67 22.84
C PHE A 486 -22.62 7.90 23.29
N ARG A 487 -23.31 8.99 23.57
CA ARG A 487 -22.73 10.29 23.96
C ARG A 487 -22.49 10.36 25.47
N ALA A 488 -21.56 9.54 25.97
CA ALA A 488 -21.17 9.63 27.38
C ALA A 488 -20.49 10.98 27.67
N ASN A 489 -20.72 11.51 28.88
CA ASN A 489 -20.16 12.79 29.36
C ASN A 489 -20.63 14.06 28.62
N THR A 490 -21.75 14.00 27.87
CA THR A 490 -22.40 15.20 27.32
C THR A 490 -23.71 15.49 28.05
N PRO A 491 -24.11 16.78 28.23
CA PRO A 491 -25.42 17.12 28.77
C PRO A 491 -26.56 16.57 27.91
N GLY A 492 -27.65 16.12 28.56
CA GLY A 492 -28.84 15.61 27.88
C GLY A 492 -28.86 14.07 27.74
N ALA A 493 -29.69 13.58 26.83
CA ALA A 493 -29.78 12.16 26.54
C ALA A 493 -28.46 11.62 25.95
N TRP A 494 -28.07 10.43 26.37
CA TRP A 494 -26.76 9.87 26.06
C TRP A 494 -26.80 8.67 25.10
N ILE A 495 -27.98 8.10 24.80
CA ILE A 495 -28.17 7.04 23.79
C ILE A 495 -29.11 7.56 22.71
N HIS A 496 -28.69 7.50 21.46
CA HIS A 496 -29.43 7.96 20.28
C HIS A 496 -29.48 6.83 19.24
N PRO A 497 -30.44 5.87 19.34
CA PRO A 497 -30.47 4.69 18.46
C PRO A 497 -30.51 5.05 16.97
N ASP A 498 -31.27 6.06 16.59
CA ASP A 498 -31.43 6.47 15.19
C ASP A 498 -30.21 7.21 14.59
N ALA A 499 -29.12 7.36 15.36
CA ALA A 499 -27.88 7.98 14.89
C ALA A 499 -26.90 7.01 14.22
N ALA A 500 -27.27 5.73 14.04
CA ALA A 500 -26.50 4.72 13.33
C ALA A 500 -27.41 3.69 12.65
N THR A 501 -26.85 2.86 11.77
CA THR A 501 -27.60 1.76 11.16
C THR A 501 -27.90 0.66 12.19
N THR A 502 -28.96 -0.13 11.96
CA THR A 502 -29.32 -1.27 12.82
C THR A 502 -28.15 -2.26 12.97
N GLU A 503 -27.41 -2.54 11.89
CA GLU A 503 -26.29 -3.49 11.93
C GLU A 503 -25.08 -2.96 12.73
N ASP A 504 -24.81 -1.65 12.67
CA ASP A 504 -23.76 -1.04 13.48
C ASP A 504 -24.11 -1.12 14.97
N LEU A 505 -25.38 -0.86 15.32
CA LEU A 505 -25.88 -0.93 16.70
C LEU A 505 -25.82 -2.36 17.24
N VAL A 506 -26.23 -3.34 16.43
CA VAL A 506 -26.11 -4.77 16.74
C VAL A 506 -24.65 -5.13 16.97
N THR A 507 -23.75 -4.72 16.08
CA THR A 507 -22.31 -4.98 16.20
C THR A 507 -21.75 -4.41 17.51
N VAL A 508 -22.06 -3.16 17.84
CA VAL A 508 -21.60 -2.53 19.08
C VAL A 508 -22.22 -3.16 20.34
N ALA A 509 -23.49 -3.54 20.29
CA ALA A 509 -24.12 -4.30 21.37
C ALA A 509 -23.38 -5.62 21.59
N HIS A 510 -22.99 -6.31 20.51
CA HIS A 510 -22.20 -7.55 20.59
C HIS A 510 -20.81 -7.37 21.21
N MET A 511 -20.22 -6.19 21.06
CA MET A 511 -18.95 -5.82 21.66
C MET A 511 -19.05 -5.49 23.16
N CYS A 512 -20.25 -5.32 23.73
CA CYS A 512 -20.41 -5.01 25.15
C CYS A 512 -20.16 -6.26 26.02
N PRO A 513 -19.02 -6.35 26.72
CA PRO A 513 -18.58 -7.61 27.34
C PRO A 513 -19.48 -8.11 28.46
N SER A 514 -20.21 -7.22 29.14
CA SER A 514 -21.12 -7.59 30.23
C SER A 514 -22.56 -7.83 29.78
N GLY A 515 -22.86 -7.62 28.50
CA GLY A 515 -24.23 -7.63 28.00
C GLY A 515 -25.09 -6.49 28.56
N ALA A 516 -24.45 -5.43 29.07
CA ALA A 516 -25.18 -4.25 29.56
C ALA A 516 -25.86 -3.46 28.44
N ILE A 517 -25.39 -3.63 27.20
CA ILE A 517 -26.05 -3.12 26.00
C ILE A 517 -26.60 -4.33 25.25
N GLY A 518 -27.90 -4.33 25.01
CA GLY A 518 -28.61 -5.24 24.14
C GLY A 518 -29.50 -4.45 23.18
N TYR A 519 -30.28 -5.17 22.38
CA TYR A 519 -31.18 -4.57 21.41
C TYR A 519 -32.47 -5.37 21.28
N ARG A 520 -33.49 -4.74 20.69
CA ARG A 520 -34.70 -5.40 20.16
C ARG A 520 -34.98 -4.86 18.77
N ARG A 521 -35.09 -5.73 17.78
CA ARG A 521 -35.26 -5.34 16.37
C ARG A 521 -36.72 -5.19 16.01
N HIS A 522 -37.05 -4.12 15.30
CA HIS A 522 -38.37 -3.86 14.74
C HIS A 522 -38.39 -4.02 13.21
N ASP A 523 -37.23 -4.19 12.60
CA ASP A 523 -37.04 -4.34 11.14
C ASP A 523 -37.18 -5.77 10.62
N GLY A 524 -37.52 -6.73 11.50
CA GLY A 524 -37.66 -8.14 11.17
C GLY A 524 -36.35 -8.93 11.11
N GLY A 525 -35.21 -8.30 11.43
CA GLY A 525 -33.93 -8.99 11.59
C GLY A 525 -33.89 -9.89 12.84
N ALA A 526 -32.89 -10.77 12.91
CA ALA A 526 -32.75 -11.71 14.02
C ALA A 526 -32.33 -11.03 15.33
N GLU A 527 -32.93 -11.47 16.43
CA GLU A 527 -32.50 -11.12 17.79
C GLU A 527 -31.18 -11.81 18.16
N GLU A 528 -30.61 -11.40 19.30
CA GLU A 528 -29.34 -11.98 19.77
C GLU A 528 -29.45 -13.50 20.02
N ALA A 529 -28.76 -14.28 19.19
CA ALA A 529 -28.72 -15.73 19.29
C ALA A 529 -27.64 -16.23 20.28
N PRO A 530 -27.80 -17.43 20.86
CA PRO A 530 -26.76 -18.08 21.64
C PRO A 530 -25.44 -18.23 20.85
N PRO A 531 -24.27 -18.03 21.48
CA PRO A 531 -23.00 -18.17 20.80
C PRO A 531 -22.73 -19.63 20.38
N PRO A 532 -21.97 -19.86 19.30
CA PRO A 532 -21.63 -21.21 18.84
C PRO A 532 -20.69 -21.95 19.80
N VAL A 533 -20.05 -21.23 20.72
CA VAL A 533 -19.15 -21.77 21.75
C VAL A 533 -19.40 -21.02 23.06
N ASN A 534 -19.59 -21.77 24.14
CA ASN A 534 -19.64 -21.25 25.49
C ASN A 534 -18.21 -20.99 25.99
N LEU A 535 -17.91 -19.73 26.33
CA LEU A 535 -16.57 -19.27 26.67
C LEU A 535 -16.56 -18.58 28.03
N ILE A 536 -15.53 -18.87 28.82
CA ILE A 536 -15.12 -18.05 29.97
C ILE A 536 -13.70 -17.55 29.71
N GLN A 537 -13.57 -16.26 29.47
CA GLN A 537 -12.29 -15.60 29.22
C GLN A 537 -11.73 -15.00 30.52
N LEU A 538 -10.49 -15.34 30.84
CA LEU A 538 -9.76 -14.74 31.96
C LEU A 538 -9.16 -13.39 31.54
N ARG A 539 -9.45 -12.35 32.30
CA ARG A 539 -8.77 -11.05 32.15
C ARG A 539 -7.64 -10.93 33.16
N GLU A 540 -6.45 -10.54 32.69
CA GLU A 540 -5.30 -10.24 33.54
C GLU A 540 -5.71 -9.27 34.66
N ASN A 541 -5.44 -9.63 35.91
CA ASN A 541 -5.81 -8.85 37.10
C ASN A 541 -7.29 -8.48 37.21
N GLY A 542 -8.15 -9.17 36.45
CA GLY A 542 -9.52 -8.76 36.20
C GLY A 542 -10.55 -9.87 36.41
N PRO A 543 -11.80 -9.60 36.00
CA PRO A 543 -12.93 -10.51 36.16
C PRO A 543 -12.92 -11.67 35.15
N LEU A 544 -13.92 -12.54 35.27
CA LEU A 544 -14.26 -13.59 34.30
C LEU A 544 -15.25 -13.02 33.27
N GLY A 545 -14.91 -13.02 31.98
CA GLY A 545 -15.83 -12.68 30.90
C GLY A 545 -16.53 -13.93 30.37
N VAL A 546 -17.85 -14.00 30.50
CA VAL A 546 -18.65 -15.15 30.09
C VAL A 546 -19.39 -14.82 28.80
N ARG A 547 -19.34 -15.72 27.81
CA ARG A 547 -20.15 -15.68 26.59
C ARG A 547 -20.79 -17.05 26.37
N ALA A 548 -22.07 -17.18 26.67
CA ALA A 548 -22.86 -18.42 26.62
C ALA A 548 -24.35 -18.06 26.65
N GLN A 549 -25.27 -19.02 26.50
CA GLN A 549 -26.65 -18.80 26.97
C GLN A 549 -26.68 -18.93 28.49
N ILE A 550 -26.58 -17.82 29.22
CA ILE A 550 -26.31 -17.83 30.66
C ILE A 550 -27.60 -17.97 31.47
N VAL A 551 -27.61 -18.95 32.37
CA VAL A 551 -28.62 -19.12 33.42
C VAL A 551 -27.93 -18.91 34.77
N LEU A 552 -28.26 -17.83 35.47
CA LEU A 552 -27.67 -17.47 36.77
C LEU A 552 -28.69 -17.72 37.88
N ASP A 553 -28.40 -18.62 38.82
CA ASP A 553 -29.33 -19.03 39.89
C ASP A 553 -30.72 -19.42 39.37
N GLY A 554 -30.75 -20.15 38.25
CA GLY A 554 -31.99 -20.58 37.58
C GLY A 554 -32.62 -19.55 36.63
N GLU A 555 -32.15 -18.31 36.62
CA GLU A 555 -32.73 -17.23 35.81
C GLU A 555 -31.89 -16.95 34.54
N PRO A 556 -32.50 -16.92 33.33
CA PRO A 556 -31.80 -16.51 32.12
C PRO A 556 -31.39 -15.03 32.16
N ILE A 557 -30.10 -14.73 31.99
CA ILE A 557 -29.59 -13.35 32.05
C ILE A 557 -28.97 -12.86 30.72
N GLY A 558 -29.21 -13.58 29.62
CA GLY A 558 -28.72 -13.24 28.28
C GLY A 558 -27.38 -13.88 27.92
N MET A 559 -26.71 -13.32 26.92
CA MET A 559 -25.61 -14.05 26.23
C MET A 559 -24.19 -13.71 26.71
N ARG A 560 -24.04 -12.66 27.53
CA ARG A 560 -22.76 -12.13 27.98
C ARG A 560 -22.83 -11.67 29.43
N ALA A 561 -21.83 -11.98 30.25
CA ALA A 561 -21.73 -11.45 31.61
C ALA A 561 -20.28 -11.27 32.03
N VAL A 562 -20.01 -10.37 32.98
CA VAL A 562 -18.69 -10.22 33.58
C VAL A 562 -18.80 -10.47 35.09
N LEU A 563 -18.16 -11.55 35.55
CA LEU A 563 -18.29 -12.05 36.91
C LEU A 563 -17.04 -11.74 37.76
N CYS A 564 -17.26 -11.42 39.02
CA CYS A 564 -16.22 -11.07 39.98
C CYS A 564 -15.28 -12.26 40.23
N ARG A 565 -13.97 -11.99 40.14
CA ARG A 565 -12.90 -12.94 40.48
C ARG A 565 -12.08 -12.51 41.71
N CYS A 566 -12.19 -11.24 42.11
CA CYS A 566 -11.35 -10.62 43.15
C CYS A 566 -11.96 -10.66 44.56
N GLY A 567 -13.26 -10.91 44.68
CA GLY A 567 -13.97 -10.90 45.96
C GLY A 567 -14.33 -9.52 46.52
N ALA A 568 -13.92 -8.43 45.87
CA ALA A 568 -14.15 -7.06 46.36
C ALA A 568 -15.39 -6.38 45.77
N SER A 569 -16.01 -6.95 44.73
CA SER A 569 -17.15 -6.30 44.08
C SER A 569 -18.32 -6.09 45.06
N LYS A 570 -19.01 -4.96 44.95
CA LYS A 570 -20.23 -4.66 45.73
C LYS A 570 -21.49 -5.19 45.04
N ARG A 571 -21.36 -5.76 43.84
CA ARG A 571 -22.46 -6.31 43.02
C ARG A 571 -22.29 -7.79 42.69
N LYS A 572 -21.67 -8.56 43.59
CA LYS A 572 -21.41 -9.99 43.35
C LYS A 572 -22.73 -10.72 43.02
N PRO A 573 -22.72 -11.68 42.08
CA PRO A 573 -21.56 -12.26 41.41
C PRO A 573 -20.97 -11.42 40.27
N PHE A 574 -21.57 -10.30 39.89
CA PHE A 574 -21.06 -9.43 38.83
C PHE A 574 -19.82 -8.66 39.27
N CYS A 575 -19.01 -8.25 38.30
CA CYS A 575 -17.92 -7.30 38.52
C CYS A 575 -18.45 -5.87 38.36
N ASP A 576 -18.05 -4.97 39.27
CA ASP A 576 -18.34 -3.53 39.25
C ASP A 576 -17.08 -2.67 39.12
N GLY A 577 -15.92 -3.31 38.86
CA GLY A 577 -14.64 -2.62 38.73
C GLY A 577 -13.80 -2.54 40.01
N SER A 578 -14.31 -2.93 41.19
CA SER A 578 -13.56 -2.84 42.46
C SER A 578 -12.25 -3.64 42.51
N HIS A 579 -11.99 -4.51 41.54
CA HIS A 579 -10.69 -5.18 41.37
C HIS A 579 -9.54 -4.18 41.11
N ASN A 580 -9.82 -3.01 40.53
CA ASN A 580 -8.83 -1.94 40.37
C ASN A 580 -8.50 -1.30 41.73
N ASP A 581 -9.51 -1.02 42.54
CA ASP A 581 -9.36 -0.37 43.85
C ASP A 581 -8.57 -1.24 44.83
N VAL A 582 -8.85 -2.55 44.85
CA VAL A 582 -8.11 -3.52 45.68
C VAL A 582 -6.84 -4.05 45.03
N GLN A 583 -6.46 -3.51 43.87
CA GLN A 583 -5.26 -3.90 43.10
C GLN A 583 -5.13 -5.42 42.94
N PHE A 584 -6.24 -6.08 42.59
CA PHE A 584 -6.31 -7.52 42.50
C PHE A 584 -5.21 -8.08 41.58
N ARG A 585 -4.44 -9.04 42.08
CA ARG A 585 -3.39 -9.72 41.31
C ARG A 585 -3.77 -11.15 41.00
N ALA A 586 -3.95 -11.45 39.72
CA ALA A 586 -4.15 -12.82 39.23
C ALA A 586 -3.91 -12.89 37.73
N SER A 587 -3.11 -13.88 37.32
CA SER A 587 -2.84 -14.13 35.91
C SER A 587 -4.13 -14.35 35.11
N GLY A 588 -4.18 -13.76 33.93
CA GLY A 588 -5.11 -14.04 32.86
C GLY A 588 -4.60 -15.13 31.91
N GLU A 589 -3.37 -15.60 32.09
CA GLU A 589 -2.69 -16.58 31.25
C GLU A 589 -2.13 -17.79 32.03
N PRO A 590 -2.93 -18.49 32.85
CA PRO A 590 -2.46 -19.72 33.48
C PRO A 590 -2.11 -20.78 32.43
N ASP A 591 -1.32 -21.78 32.86
CA ASP A 591 -0.96 -22.92 32.03
C ASP A 591 -2.20 -23.70 31.58
N SER A 592 -2.11 -24.26 30.38
CA SER A 592 -3.16 -25.14 29.86
C SER A 592 -3.17 -26.46 30.62
N ILE A 593 -4.37 -26.91 30.99
CA ILE A 593 -4.62 -28.22 31.60
C ILE A 593 -5.19 -29.11 30.51
N GLU A 594 -4.54 -30.24 30.27
CA GLU A 594 -4.99 -31.22 29.28
C GLU A 594 -6.46 -31.60 29.54
N SER A 595 -7.26 -31.56 28.48
CA SER A 595 -8.69 -31.83 28.54
C SER A 595 -9.18 -32.33 27.19
N ALA A 596 -10.05 -33.34 27.22
CA ALA A 596 -10.68 -33.88 26.03
C ALA A 596 -11.59 -32.85 25.34
N ALA A 597 -11.84 -33.06 24.05
CA ALA A 597 -12.84 -32.29 23.32
C ALA A 597 -14.24 -32.54 23.90
N LEU A 598 -15.08 -31.50 23.92
CA LEU A 598 -16.47 -31.63 24.33
C LEU A 598 -17.32 -32.15 23.15
N PRO A 599 -18.28 -33.06 23.39
CA PRO A 599 -19.22 -33.51 22.36
C PRO A 599 -20.06 -32.39 21.75
N ALA A 600 -20.37 -31.35 22.53
CA ALA A 600 -20.99 -30.11 22.10
C ALA A 600 -20.29 -28.94 22.76
N ARG A 601 -20.20 -27.80 22.06
CA ARG A 601 -19.45 -26.61 22.53
C ARG A 601 -20.36 -25.48 23.03
N ASN A 602 -21.66 -25.61 22.80
CA ASN A 602 -22.70 -24.62 23.11
C ASN A 602 -23.77 -25.22 24.06
N GLY A 603 -24.87 -24.50 24.19
CA GLY A 603 -26.01 -24.84 25.04
C GLY A 603 -26.10 -23.93 26.27
N PRO A 604 -27.11 -24.11 27.14
CA PRO A 604 -27.23 -23.37 28.38
C PRO A 604 -25.99 -23.58 29.27
N LEU A 605 -25.50 -22.49 29.87
CA LEU A 605 -24.45 -22.51 30.87
C LEU A 605 -25.02 -22.03 32.19
N ASN A 606 -25.24 -22.96 33.12
CA ASN A 606 -25.70 -22.66 34.47
C ASN A 606 -24.54 -22.18 35.32
N ILE A 607 -24.76 -21.08 36.02
CA ILE A 607 -23.82 -20.46 36.93
C ILE A 607 -24.56 -20.26 38.25
N ASP A 608 -24.17 -21.01 39.27
CA ASP A 608 -24.81 -20.99 40.59
C ASP A 608 -23.76 -20.51 41.61
N PRO A 609 -23.77 -19.23 42.02
CA PRO A 609 -22.88 -18.73 43.05
C PRO A 609 -23.18 -19.39 44.42
N GLU A 610 -22.23 -20.17 44.93
CA GLU A 610 -22.32 -20.72 46.29
C GLU A 610 -22.21 -19.57 47.31
N THR A 611 -23.11 -19.51 48.31
CA THR A 611 -23.07 -18.52 49.40
C THR A 611 -21.69 -18.52 50.06
N ASP A 612 -21.07 -17.34 50.16
CA ASP A 612 -19.70 -17.17 50.68
C ASP A 612 -18.65 -18.09 49.99
N GLY A 613 -18.92 -18.49 48.75
CA GLY A 613 -18.19 -19.52 48.04
C GLY A 613 -17.93 -19.23 46.54
N PRO A 614 -17.44 -20.24 45.81
CA PRO A 614 -17.13 -20.17 44.37
C PRO A 614 -18.37 -19.98 43.49
N LEU A 615 -18.12 -19.71 42.21
CA LEU A 615 -19.12 -19.89 41.16
C LEU A 615 -19.13 -21.36 40.75
N ILE A 616 -20.27 -22.02 40.88
CA ILE A 616 -20.47 -23.38 40.39
C ILE A 616 -20.94 -23.28 38.95
N ILE A 617 -20.23 -23.93 38.03
CA ILE A 617 -20.53 -23.90 36.60
C ILE A 617 -21.00 -25.28 36.18
N HIS A 618 -22.10 -25.35 35.43
CA HIS A 618 -22.63 -26.57 34.82
C HIS A 618 -23.07 -26.33 33.37
N GLY A 619 -22.57 -27.16 32.45
CA GLY A 619 -22.79 -27.04 31.01
C GLY A 619 -21.47 -27.01 30.25
N ASN A 620 -21.53 -27.22 28.94
CA ASN A 620 -20.34 -27.21 28.07
C ASN A 620 -19.67 -25.85 28.14
N VAL A 621 -18.36 -25.80 28.42
CA VAL A 621 -17.61 -24.54 28.46
C VAL A 621 -16.13 -24.73 28.17
N GLU A 622 -15.55 -23.75 27.48
CA GLU A 622 -14.10 -23.61 27.34
C GLU A 622 -13.63 -22.38 28.11
N ILE A 623 -12.68 -22.59 29.03
CA ILE A 623 -12.00 -21.50 29.72
C ILE A 623 -10.78 -21.12 28.87
N CYS A 624 -10.67 -19.85 28.49
CA CYS A 624 -9.58 -19.33 27.67
C CYS A 624 -8.87 -18.16 28.36
N CYS A 625 -7.58 -17.97 28.04
CA CYS A 625 -6.85 -16.78 28.47
C CYS A 625 -7.19 -15.55 27.61
N GLY A 626 -6.60 -14.40 27.94
CA GLY A 626 -6.76 -13.15 27.20
C GLY A 626 -6.45 -13.25 25.71
N THR A 627 -5.45 -14.05 25.32
CA THR A 627 -5.03 -14.27 23.92
C THR A 627 -5.86 -15.30 23.16
N GLY A 628 -6.83 -15.95 23.81
CA GLY A 628 -7.72 -16.94 23.19
C GLY A 628 -7.22 -18.39 23.29
N ARG A 629 -6.03 -18.65 23.85
CA ARG A 629 -5.55 -20.02 24.12
C ARG A 629 -6.46 -20.71 25.15
N THR A 630 -6.87 -21.95 24.84
CA THR A 630 -7.68 -22.77 25.74
C THR A 630 -6.86 -23.19 26.96
N ILE A 631 -7.38 -22.86 28.14
CA ILE A 631 -6.85 -23.31 29.44
C ILE A 631 -7.43 -24.68 29.77
N ARG A 632 -8.75 -24.86 29.68
CA ARG A 632 -9.39 -26.14 29.98
C ARG A 632 -10.79 -26.21 29.39
N ARG A 633 -11.18 -27.40 28.92
CA ARG A 633 -12.53 -27.76 28.48
C ARG A 633 -13.22 -28.61 29.53
N MET A 634 -14.48 -28.33 29.86
CA MET A 634 -15.23 -29.07 30.88
C MET A 634 -16.74 -28.89 30.76
N THR A 635 -17.48 -29.73 31.49
CA THR A 635 -18.94 -29.61 31.69
C THR A 635 -19.31 -29.18 33.12
N SER A 636 -18.33 -29.13 34.03
CA SER A 636 -18.52 -28.64 35.39
C SER A 636 -17.24 -28.02 35.95
N ALA A 637 -17.38 -26.90 36.68
CA ALA A 637 -16.27 -26.17 37.28
C ALA A 637 -16.66 -25.54 38.63
N ARG A 638 -15.68 -25.35 39.51
CA ARG A 638 -15.80 -24.44 40.67
C ARG A 638 -14.79 -23.31 40.48
N LEU A 639 -15.25 -22.12 40.13
CA LEU A 639 -14.38 -20.97 39.85
C LEU A 639 -14.24 -20.08 41.08
N CYS A 640 -13.01 -19.66 41.37
CA CYS A 640 -12.69 -18.80 42.49
C CYS A 640 -13.34 -17.41 42.30
N ARG A 641 -14.16 -17.03 43.26
CA ARG A 641 -14.79 -15.71 43.35
C ARG A 641 -14.17 -14.81 44.43
N CYS A 642 -13.46 -15.40 45.40
CA CYS A 642 -12.95 -14.68 46.58
C CYS A 642 -11.58 -14.00 46.38
N GLY A 643 -10.94 -14.16 45.22
CA GLY A 643 -9.59 -13.65 44.97
C GLY A 643 -8.46 -14.34 45.74
N GLY A 644 -8.75 -15.26 46.66
CA GLY A 644 -7.76 -15.87 47.56
C GLY A 644 -7.13 -17.18 47.08
N SER A 645 -7.70 -17.87 46.09
CA SER A 645 -7.20 -19.21 45.72
C SER A 645 -5.76 -19.18 45.17
N SER A 646 -4.94 -20.17 45.50
CA SER A 646 -3.64 -20.38 44.86
C SER A 646 -3.77 -21.10 43.51
N ASN A 647 -4.92 -21.71 43.22
CA ASN A 647 -5.21 -22.47 42.00
C ASN A 647 -6.16 -21.70 41.04
N LYS A 648 -6.09 -20.36 41.01
CA LYS A 648 -6.93 -19.54 40.13
C LYS A 648 -6.78 -19.97 38.66
N PRO A 649 -7.86 -20.01 37.87
CA PRO A 649 -9.21 -19.51 38.18
C PRO A 649 -10.08 -20.47 39.00
N PHE A 650 -9.58 -21.65 39.37
CA PHE A 650 -10.34 -22.65 40.13
C PHE A 650 -10.36 -22.36 41.63
N CYS A 651 -11.36 -22.89 42.32
CA CYS A 651 -11.49 -22.78 43.77
C CYS A 651 -10.74 -23.90 44.48
N ASP A 652 -10.00 -23.57 45.55
CA ASP A 652 -9.28 -24.49 46.44
C ASP A 652 -9.80 -24.42 47.90
N ASN A 653 -11.02 -23.92 48.09
CA ASN A 653 -11.65 -23.67 49.40
C ASN A 653 -11.00 -22.56 50.26
N THR A 654 -10.09 -21.75 49.72
CA THR A 654 -9.49 -20.62 50.47
C THR A 654 -10.52 -19.60 50.95
N HIS A 655 -11.68 -19.49 50.28
CA HIS A 655 -12.80 -18.63 50.71
C HIS A 655 -13.24 -18.88 52.17
N ARG A 656 -13.14 -20.12 52.66
CA ARG A 656 -13.48 -20.46 54.06
C ARG A 656 -12.46 -19.92 55.06
N ARG A 657 -11.18 -19.85 54.65
CA ARG A 657 -10.06 -19.41 55.50
C ARG A 657 -9.91 -17.90 55.51
N ASN A 658 -10.13 -17.24 54.38
CA ASN A 658 -10.00 -15.78 54.27
C ASN A 658 -11.27 -15.02 54.64
N GLY A 659 -12.30 -15.72 55.15
CA GLY A 659 -13.56 -15.12 55.61
C GLY A 659 -14.34 -14.43 54.50
N PHE A 660 -14.24 -14.89 53.25
CA PHE A 660 -14.96 -14.31 52.13
C PHE A 660 -16.47 -14.22 52.42
N ARG A 661 -17.07 -13.09 52.05
CA ARG A 661 -18.51 -12.86 52.13
C ARG A 661 -19.04 -12.46 50.76
N SER A 662 -20.09 -13.12 50.30
CA SER A 662 -20.69 -12.80 48.99
C SER A 662 -21.41 -11.45 48.97
N GLY A 663 -21.72 -10.90 50.15
CA GLY A 663 -22.49 -9.67 50.29
C GLY A 663 -23.94 -9.97 50.63
#